data_AF-A0A1J5EMY3-F1
#
_entry.id   AF-A0A1J5EMY3-F1
#
_cell.length_a   1.000
_cell.length_b   1.000
_cell.length_c   1.000
_cell.angle_alpha   90.00
_cell.angle_beta   90.00
_cell.angle_gamma   90.00
#
_symmetry.space_group_name_H-M   'P 1'
#
loop_
_entity.id
_entity.type
_entity.pdbx_description
1 polymer ?
#
loop_
_entity_poly.entity_id
_entity_poly.type
_entity_poly.pdbx_seq_one_letter_code
_entity_poly.pdbx_strand_id
1 'polypeptide(L)'
;MTFREILQQFRDESETQKEKGTKFERLIKRWLGTDPRYVDKLAQVWLWEEFPARSEFGGSDIGIDLVARTDLGEFWAIQCKCYAERATIDKPAVDSFFSTSSRTFHFEDAVYAFSNRLWISTTDKWGENALETLRNQTIPVNRIGLYELETSPVEWDALLANKSGASAREKGKHLMPHQLEALSVAHDYFKDHDRGKLIMACGTGKTYTALKIAEKETKGKGCVLFMVPSIALLGQTLNAWMADADRPIKAILICSDPKSNRRTGEDTDDTSITDLALPASTSVDAIVDRFEKYRAHEGLLVVFSTYQSIDVIAAAQKRLLEKDSGFGRFDYIVCDEAHRTTGAKSAKAEESHFVKIHDASCIKADHRLYMTATPRLYADTAKAKAKIEDITLWSMDDEKCFGREFFRVGFGRAVREGLLTDYKVLILTVSETDVPENIRHQIENREKSEIDYDIATKLIGCVNALSKNVVGDGGITREADPLPMRRALAFCSMIGKEDIPGTSKNIATLFPMISEKLHENLEGTEATANLGKKTVRIAARHIDGSMDSVKRGERIDWLKADAPEGECRVLSNVRCLSEGVDVPALDAVLFLDPRNSEVDVVQSVGRVMRTFRKGELGEKRYGYIIIPVVIPPNLSATEALDDNERFKVVWKILNALRAHDEEFNAQVNGIHLNKNKDTGKLVVVRPVNPEADYIAGQPGSGTDDGQLMERQKLVEQLALNFGELKEGIYAKLVEKVGDRLYWENWARKVGVIAQNFIARINGMVQKPGKHRDEFNAFVEGLRKNINPTVSEESAVEMLAQHLITRPVFDALFREYSFITNNSVSRAMQGMIDLLESQAVEKDTAELDQFYESVRINVGKIDNLEGRQTVIKTLYEKFFKGAFPLTIEKLGIVYTPVEIVDFIIQSVDVVLKKEFGRTLTDEGVHILDPFTGTGTFITRLLQSGLIKPEDMERKYKKEIHCNELVLLAYYIADVNIESVFHSLMQRKTYLPYNGICLTDTFELNEEGENDIFSKLFEENSKALLAQKKAPLKVIMGNPPYSVGQKSANDNAQNQHYPVLDSRIAETYAAESTATNKNALYDSYIKAFRWASDRLSKDGGVIAFVSNGAWIDGNAMEGFRKSLQSEFDKIYVFNLRGNCRTAGELRRKEGDGIFGLGSRTPIAITVLVRK
;
A
#
# COMPACT_ATOMS: atom_id res chain seq x y z
N MET A 1 -23.97 -15.17 -30.75
CA MET A 1 -24.75 -13.92 -30.87
C MET A 1 -24.97 -13.35 -29.49
N THR A 2 -24.92 -12.02 -29.39
CA THR A 2 -25.30 -11.29 -28.18
C THR A 2 -26.82 -11.22 -28.05
N PHE A 3 -27.34 -10.95 -26.84
CA PHE A 3 -28.78 -10.77 -26.64
C PHE A 3 -29.37 -9.67 -27.54
N ARG A 4 -28.64 -8.57 -27.77
CA ARG A 4 -29.07 -7.49 -28.68
C ARG A 4 -29.20 -7.94 -30.12
N GLU A 5 -28.26 -8.77 -30.60
CA GLU A 5 -28.33 -9.35 -31.94
C GLU A 5 -29.57 -10.24 -32.10
N ILE A 6 -29.91 -11.03 -31.06
CA ILE A 6 -31.15 -11.84 -31.06
C ILE A 6 -32.40 -10.96 -31.09
N LEU A 7 -32.43 -9.88 -30.29
CA LEU A 7 -33.55 -8.93 -30.33
C LEU A 7 -33.67 -8.26 -31.69
N GLN A 8 -32.56 -7.94 -32.34
CA GLN A 8 -32.55 -7.38 -33.69
C GLN A 8 -33.06 -8.40 -34.72
N GLN A 9 -32.59 -9.64 -34.65
CA GLN A 9 -33.10 -10.74 -35.47
C GLN A 9 -34.61 -10.93 -35.31
N PHE A 10 -35.14 -10.92 -34.07
CA PHE A 10 -36.58 -11.02 -33.84
C PHE A 10 -37.36 -9.85 -34.43
N ARG A 11 -36.79 -8.64 -34.46
CA ARG A 11 -37.40 -7.46 -35.08
C ARG A 11 -37.40 -7.56 -36.61
N ASP A 12 -36.34 -8.09 -37.19
CA ASP A 12 -36.16 -8.17 -38.64
C ASP A 12 -36.96 -9.34 -39.26
N GLU A 13 -37.08 -10.47 -38.56
CA GLU A 13 -37.75 -11.68 -39.07
C GLU A 13 -39.27 -11.75 -38.78
N SER A 14 -39.81 -10.90 -37.92
CA SER A 14 -41.23 -11.01 -37.52
C SER A 14 -42.12 -10.08 -38.36
N GLU A 15 -43.16 -10.63 -39.00
CA GLU A 15 -44.08 -9.83 -39.82
C GLU A 15 -45.13 -9.09 -38.97
N THR A 16 -45.39 -9.56 -37.74
CA THR A 16 -46.39 -8.98 -36.83
C THR A 16 -45.84 -8.77 -35.42
N GLN A 17 -46.43 -7.82 -34.66
CA GLN A 17 -46.08 -7.60 -33.25
C GLN A 17 -46.39 -8.83 -32.38
N LYS A 18 -47.43 -9.60 -32.73
CA LYS A 18 -47.81 -10.84 -32.05
C LYS A 18 -46.75 -11.93 -32.22
N GLU A 19 -46.24 -12.10 -33.44
CA GLU A 19 -45.18 -13.06 -33.74
C GLU A 19 -43.89 -12.72 -32.98
N LYS A 20 -43.47 -11.45 -33.01
CA LYS A 20 -42.32 -10.96 -32.25
C LYS A 20 -42.47 -11.22 -30.74
N GLY A 21 -43.66 -10.92 -30.19
CA GLY A 21 -43.98 -11.21 -28.78
C GLY A 21 -43.84 -12.70 -28.46
N THR A 22 -44.43 -13.56 -29.29
CA THR A 22 -44.38 -15.03 -29.11
C THR A 22 -42.94 -15.57 -29.16
N LYS A 23 -42.09 -15.08 -30.08
CA LYS A 23 -40.66 -15.46 -30.15
C LYS A 23 -39.94 -15.07 -28.85
N PHE A 24 -40.19 -13.86 -28.34
CA PHE A 24 -39.62 -13.36 -27.09
C PHE A 24 -40.10 -14.16 -25.87
N GLU A 25 -41.40 -14.43 -25.73
CA GLU A 25 -41.97 -15.23 -24.64
C GLU A 25 -41.34 -16.64 -24.58
N ARG A 26 -41.16 -17.29 -25.73
CA ARG A 26 -40.50 -18.61 -25.82
C ARG A 26 -39.03 -18.55 -25.41
N LEU A 27 -38.33 -17.45 -25.73
CA LEU A 27 -36.95 -17.25 -25.30
C LEU A 27 -36.90 -17.06 -23.77
N ILE A 28 -37.77 -16.22 -23.22
CA ILE A 28 -37.85 -15.96 -21.78
C ILE A 28 -38.26 -17.20 -20.98
N LYS A 29 -39.19 -18.03 -21.49
CA LYS A 29 -39.51 -19.34 -20.89
C LYS A 29 -38.27 -20.22 -20.74
N ARG A 30 -37.43 -20.30 -21.78
CA ARG A 30 -36.17 -21.07 -21.75
C ARG A 30 -35.15 -20.45 -20.81
N TRP A 31 -35.05 -19.12 -20.80
CA TRP A 31 -34.19 -18.39 -19.88
C TRP A 31 -34.57 -18.62 -18.41
N LEU A 32 -35.85 -18.56 -18.05
CA LEU A 32 -36.34 -18.87 -16.70
C LEU A 32 -36.02 -20.32 -16.27
N GLY A 33 -36.01 -21.26 -17.22
CA GLY A 33 -35.58 -22.65 -16.99
C GLY A 33 -34.06 -22.87 -17.03
N THR A 34 -33.25 -21.82 -17.17
CA THR A 34 -31.80 -21.91 -17.35
C THR A 34 -31.03 -21.04 -16.37
N ASP A 35 -31.47 -19.80 -16.15
CA ASP A 35 -30.83 -18.84 -15.27
C ASP A 35 -30.80 -19.36 -13.82
N PRO A 36 -29.64 -19.37 -13.15
CA PRO A 36 -29.47 -19.94 -11.81
C PRO A 36 -30.42 -19.38 -10.75
N ARG A 37 -30.91 -18.14 -10.92
CA ARG A 37 -31.83 -17.50 -9.98
C ARG A 37 -33.21 -18.17 -9.97
N TYR A 38 -33.58 -18.81 -11.07
CA TYR A 38 -34.93 -19.32 -11.31
C TYR A 38 -34.99 -20.83 -11.52
N VAL A 39 -33.96 -21.45 -12.12
CA VAL A 39 -33.98 -22.86 -12.54
C VAL A 39 -34.37 -23.84 -11.43
N ASP A 40 -33.84 -23.65 -10.22
CA ASP A 40 -34.13 -24.52 -9.07
C ASP A 40 -35.31 -24.03 -8.21
N LYS A 41 -35.88 -22.86 -8.55
CA LYS A 41 -37.02 -22.26 -7.85
C LYS A 41 -38.32 -22.46 -8.61
N LEU A 42 -38.30 -22.40 -9.93
CA LEU A 42 -39.46 -22.55 -10.80
C LEU A 42 -39.55 -24.00 -11.25
N ALA A 43 -40.37 -24.79 -10.58
CA ALA A 43 -40.60 -26.20 -10.91
C ALA A 43 -41.23 -26.36 -12.30
N GLN A 44 -42.08 -25.42 -12.71
CA GLN A 44 -42.73 -25.45 -14.01
C GLN A 44 -43.03 -24.04 -14.53
N VAL A 45 -42.84 -23.82 -15.83
CA VAL A 45 -43.16 -22.56 -16.51
C VAL A 45 -44.01 -22.86 -17.75
N TRP A 46 -45.16 -22.21 -17.87
CA TRP A 46 -46.08 -22.33 -19.00
C TRP A 46 -46.10 -21.03 -19.80
N LEU A 47 -46.24 -21.14 -21.12
CA LEU A 47 -46.84 -20.07 -21.90
C LEU A 47 -48.29 -19.89 -21.45
N TRP A 48 -48.82 -18.67 -21.54
CA TRP A 48 -50.22 -18.40 -21.19
C TRP A 48 -51.18 -19.36 -21.89
N GLU A 49 -50.92 -19.64 -23.17
CA GLU A 49 -51.69 -20.58 -23.99
C GLU A 49 -51.69 -22.02 -23.47
N GLU A 50 -50.65 -22.42 -22.72
CA GLU A 50 -50.44 -23.75 -22.17
C GLU A 50 -50.93 -23.87 -20.72
N PHE A 51 -51.34 -22.77 -20.08
CA PHE A 51 -51.65 -22.75 -18.66
C PHE A 51 -52.99 -23.45 -18.36
N PRO A 52 -53.04 -24.49 -17.50
CA PRO A 52 -54.24 -25.31 -17.31
C PRO A 52 -55.49 -24.55 -16.82
N ALA A 53 -55.31 -23.53 -15.97
CA ALA A 53 -56.42 -22.77 -15.39
C ALA A 53 -56.81 -21.53 -16.23
N ARG A 54 -56.28 -21.38 -17.45
CA ARG A 54 -56.52 -20.20 -18.32
C ARG A 54 -58.01 -19.93 -18.57
N SER A 55 -58.83 -20.98 -18.69
CA SER A 55 -60.27 -20.84 -18.99
C SER A 55 -61.02 -20.04 -17.91
N GLU A 56 -60.60 -20.11 -16.64
CA GLU A 56 -61.19 -19.34 -15.54
C GLU A 56 -60.93 -17.83 -15.66
N PHE A 57 -59.94 -17.45 -16.46
CA PHE A 57 -59.63 -16.06 -16.73
C PHE A 57 -60.30 -15.50 -18.00
N GLY A 58 -61.15 -16.29 -18.67
CA GLY A 58 -61.91 -15.86 -19.85
C GLY A 58 -61.25 -16.15 -21.20
N GLY A 59 -60.08 -16.81 -21.20
CA GLY A 59 -59.45 -17.37 -22.41
C GLY A 59 -58.80 -16.38 -23.39
N SER A 60 -59.07 -15.07 -23.32
CA SER A 60 -58.42 -14.05 -24.15
C SER A 60 -57.02 -13.62 -23.65
N ASP A 61 -56.32 -12.80 -24.42
CA ASP A 61 -55.14 -12.06 -23.94
C ASP A 61 -55.60 -11.01 -22.92
N ILE A 62 -55.08 -11.13 -21.69
CA ILE A 62 -55.49 -10.36 -20.51
C ILE A 62 -54.27 -9.77 -19.78
N GLY A 63 -53.12 -9.73 -20.47
CA GLY A 63 -51.87 -9.19 -19.92
C GLY A 63 -51.11 -10.17 -19.01
N ILE A 64 -51.22 -11.49 -19.15
CA ILE A 64 -50.28 -12.45 -18.56
C ILE A 64 -49.73 -13.28 -19.72
N ASP A 65 -48.41 -13.37 -19.86
CA ASP A 65 -47.77 -14.07 -20.98
C ASP A 65 -47.18 -15.42 -20.56
N LEU A 66 -46.67 -15.49 -19.33
CA LEU A 66 -46.16 -16.73 -18.73
C LEU A 66 -46.74 -16.89 -17.32
N VAL A 67 -46.91 -18.14 -16.91
CA VAL A 67 -47.20 -18.51 -15.51
C VAL A 67 -46.12 -19.47 -15.05
N ALA A 68 -45.59 -19.27 -13.85
CA ALA A 68 -44.66 -20.20 -13.25
C ALA A 68 -45.17 -20.75 -11.93
N ARG A 69 -44.98 -22.05 -11.69
CA ARG A 69 -45.19 -22.70 -10.39
C ARG A 69 -43.84 -22.87 -9.72
N THR A 70 -43.71 -22.41 -8.48
CA THR A 70 -42.50 -22.59 -7.68
C THR A 70 -42.39 -24.01 -7.17
N ASP A 71 -41.19 -24.39 -6.75
CA ASP A 71 -40.89 -25.63 -6.00
C ASP A 71 -41.69 -25.75 -4.69
N LEU A 72 -42.17 -24.62 -4.15
CA LEU A 72 -43.05 -24.55 -2.98
C LEU A 72 -44.55 -24.62 -3.32
N GLY A 73 -44.90 -24.79 -4.60
CA GLY A 73 -46.29 -24.87 -5.07
C GLY A 73 -47.01 -23.52 -5.16
N GLU A 74 -46.29 -22.41 -5.12
CA GLU A 74 -46.83 -21.07 -5.30
C GLU A 74 -46.85 -20.68 -6.78
N PHE A 75 -47.71 -19.74 -7.18
CA PHE A 75 -47.82 -19.33 -8.59
C PHE A 75 -47.37 -17.89 -8.81
N TRP A 76 -46.58 -17.67 -9.86
CA TRP A 76 -46.09 -16.37 -10.29
C TRP A 76 -46.72 -15.99 -11.63
N ALA A 77 -47.25 -14.77 -11.70
CA ALA A 77 -47.73 -14.18 -12.95
C ALA A 77 -46.58 -13.43 -13.61
N ILE A 78 -46.36 -13.64 -14.90
CA ILE A 78 -45.21 -13.09 -15.62
C ILE A 78 -45.67 -12.39 -16.90
N GLN A 79 -45.21 -11.17 -17.12
CA GLN A 79 -45.41 -10.42 -18.35
C GLN A 79 -44.06 -10.19 -19.04
N CYS A 80 -44.01 -10.44 -20.34
CA CYS A 80 -42.86 -10.28 -21.23
C CYS A 80 -43.16 -9.24 -22.31
N LYS A 81 -42.49 -8.08 -22.25
CA LYS A 81 -42.65 -7.02 -23.24
C LYS A 81 -41.39 -6.79 -24.08
N CYS A 82 -41.45 -7.21 -25.35
CA CYS A 82 -40.40 -6.98 -26.35
C CYS A 82 -40.59 -5.63 -27.09
N TYR A 83 -40.32 -4.53 -26.38
CA TYR A 83 -40.38 -3.18 -26.93
C TYR A 83 -39.08 -2.75 -27.64
N ALA A 84 -39.17 -1.70 -28.45
CA ALA A 84 -37.98 -0.98 -28.92
C ALA A 84 -37.31 -0.27 -27.72
N GLU A 85 -35.98 -0.14 -27.74
CA GLU A 85 -35.21 0.47 -26.64
C GLU A 85 -35.65 1.90 -26.27
N ARG A 86 -36.27 2.61 -27.22
CA ARG A 86 -36.76 3.98 -27.02
C ARG A 86 -38.20 4.05 -26.51
N ALA A 87 -38.92 2.93 -26.46
CA ALA A 87 -40.32 2.91 -26.04
C ALA A 87 -40.44 3.06 -24.53
N THR A 88 -41.48 3.78 -24.09
CA THR A 88 -41.81 4.01 -22.68
C THR A 88 -42.98 3.11 -22.28
N ILE A 89 -42.86 2.45 -21.13
CA ILE A 89 -43.91 1.68 -20.49
C ILE A 89 -44.77 2.64 -19.68
N ASP A 90 -46.00 2.87 -20.12
CA ASP A 90 -46.96 3.75 -19.47
C ASP A 90 -47.99 2.97 -18.63
N LYS A 91 -48.86 3.69 -17.92
CA LYS A 91 -49.85 3.07 -17.03
C LYS A 91 -50.81 2.11 -17.77
N PRO A 92 -51.37 2.47 -18.94
CA PRO A 92 -52.20 1.55 -19.72
C PRO A 92 -51.51 0.23 -20.06
N ALA A 93 -50.19 0.24 -20.33
CA ALA A 93 -49.44 -0.97 -20.64
C ALA A 93 -49.39 -1.98 -19.48
N VAL A 94 -49.58 -1.54 -18.23
CA VAL A 94 -49.45 -2.38 -17.03
C VAL A 94 -50.80 -2.74 -16.40
N ASP A 95 -51.84 -1.93 -16.60
CA ASP A 95 -53.14 -2.05 -15.91
C ASP A 95 -53.79 -3.43 -16.05
N SER A 96 -53.74 -4.04 -17.25
CA SER A 96 -54.32 -5.38 -17.49
C SER A 96 -53.58 -6.47 -16.70
N PHE A 97 -52.25 -6.43 -16.67
CA PHE A 97 -51.44 -7.38 -15.90
C PHE A 97 -51.76 -7.32 -14.40
N PHE A 98 -51.83 -6.12 -13.83
CA PHE A 98 -52.12 -5.93 -12.40
C PHE A 98 -53.53 -6.38 -12.01
N SER A 99 -54.52 -6.01 -12.81
CA SER A 99 -55.92 -6.38 -12.56
C SER A 99 -56.12 -7.89 -12.66
N THR A 100 -55.58 -8.53 -13.72
CA THR A 100 -55.71 -9.96 -13.93
C THR A 100 -54.97 -10.79 -12.87
N SER A 101 -53.72 -10.44 -12.57
CA SER A 101 -52.90 -11.17 -11.60
C SER A 101 -53.35 -10.99 -10.14
N SER A 102 -54.38 -10.18 -9.88
CA SER A 102 -55.02 -10.08 -8.56
C SER A 102 -56.12 -11.12 -8.34
N ARG A 103 -56.51 -11.88 -9.37
CA ARG A 103 -57.59 -12.88 -9.30
C ARG A 103 -57.10 -14.21 -8.74
N THR A 104 -58.02 -14.95 -8.13
CA THR A 104 -57.83 -16.35 -7.74
C THR A 104 -58.26 -17.30 -8.85
N PHE A 105 -57.74 -18.52 -8.83
CA PHE A 105 -58.06 -19.58 -9.80
C PHE A 105 -57.97 -20.96 -9.14
N HIS A 106 -58.62 -21.96 -9.73
CA HIS A 106 -58.47 -23.34 -9.30
C HIS A 106 -57.33 -24.00 -10.08
N PHE A 107 -56.53 -24.78 -9.37
CA PHE A 107 -55.54 -25.66 -9.98
C PHE A 107 -55.62 -26.98 -9.23
N GLU A 108 -55.93 -28.05 -9.95
CA GLU A 108 -56.32 -29.33 -9.35
C GLU A 108 -57.50 -29.10 -8.36
N ASP A 109 -57.41 -29.58 -7.12
CA ASP A 109 -58.50 -29.52 -6.13
C ASP A 109 -58.40 -28.32 -5.16
N ALA A 110 -57.54 -27.33 -5.45
CA ALA A 110 -57.31 -26.19 -4.55
C ALA A 110 -57.41 -24.82 -5.24
N VAL A 111 -57.78 -23.81 -4.46
CA VAL A 111 -57.83 -22.41 -4.89
C VAL A 111 -56.48 -21.75 -4.62
N TYR A 112 -55.94 -21.11 -5.65
CA TYR A 112 -54.66 -20.40 -5.59
C TYR A 112 -54.84 -18.92 -5.92
N ALA A 113 -53.92 -18.12 -5.40
CA ALA A 113 -53.67 -16.74 -5.81
C ALA A 113 -52.20 -16.62 -6.24
N PHE A 114 -51.89 -15.64 -7.08
CA PHE A 114 -50.50 -15.36 -7.43
C PHE A 114 -49.74 -14.80 -6.21
N SER A 115 -48.58 -15.36 -5.90
CA SER A 115 -47.71 -14.93 -4.78
C SER A 115 -46.66 -13.91 -5.21
N ASN A 116 -46.41 -13.78 -6.51
CA ASN A 116 -45.46 -12.81 -7.07
C ASN A 116 -45.83 -12.40 -8.50
N ARG A 117 -45.41 -11.20 -8.90
CA ARG A 117 -45.50 -10.68 -10.27
C ARG A 117 -44.11 -10.41 -10.81
N LEU A 118 -43.77 -10.98 -11.95
CA LEU A 118 -42.50 -10.75 -12.62
C LEU A 118 -42.73 -10.01 -13.94
N TRP A 119 -42.16 -8.82 -14.06
CA TRP A 119 -42.19 -8.04 -15.29
C TRP A 119 -40.84 -8.12 -16.00
N ILE A 120 -40.83 -8.57 -17.24
CA ILE A 120 -39.62 -8.73 -18.05
C ILE A 120 -39.75 -7.85 -19.28
N SER A 121 -38.85 -6.89 -19.46
CA SER A 121 -38.92 -5.96 -20.60
C SER A 121 -37.56 -5.68 -21.23
N THR A 122 -37.57 -5.42 -22.53
CA THR A 122 -36.38 -5.02 -23.32
C THR A 122 -36.17 -3.49 -23.34
N THR A 123 -36.86 -2.77 -22.47
CA THR A 123 -36.69 -1.34 -22.21
C THR A 123 -36.84 -1.10 -20.73
N ASP A 124 -36.02 -0.21 -20.21
CA ASP A 124 -36.08 0.22 -18.82
C ASP A 124 -36.83 1.54 -18.69
N LYS A 125 -37.32 2.15 -19.77
CA LYS A 125 -38.04 3.42 -19.69
C LYS A 125 -39.47 3.23 -19.20
N TRP A 126 -39.74 3.66 -17.97
CA TRP A 126 -41.09 3.67 -17.37
C TRP A 126 -41.60 5.09 -17.19
N GLY A 127 -42.88 5.32 -17.52
CA GLY A 127 -43.58 6.55 -17.18
C GLY A 127 -43.81 6.67 -15.67
N GLU A 128 -43.86 7.89 -15.14
CA GLU A 128 -43.99 8.15 -13.70
C GLU A 128 -45.22 7.47 -13.08
N ASN A 129 -46.36 7.53 -13.76
CA ASN A 129 -47.60 6.87 -13.30
C ASN A 129 -47.47 5.33 -13.25
N ALA A 130 -46.70 4.74 -14.17
CA ALA A 130 -46.47 3.30 -14.18
C ALA A 130 -45.52 2.90 -13.03
N LEU A 131 -44.49 3.71 -12.76
CA LEU A 131 -43.61 3.54 -11.60
C LEU A 131 -44.35 3.65 -10.27
N GLU A 132 -45.28 4.61 -10.15
CA GLU A 132 -46.08 4.76 -8.93
C GLU A 132 -47.01 3.56 -8.72
N THR A 133 -47.58 3.01 -9.80
CA THR A 133 -48.45 1.83 -9.76
C THR A 133 -47.70 0.58 -9.24
N LEU A 134 -46.39 0.48 -9.44
CA LEU A 134 -45.58 -0.64 -8.96
C LEU A 134 -45.38 -0.64 -7.43
N ARG A 135 -45.58 0.50 -6.76
CA ARG A 135 -45.28 0.66 -5.33
C ARG A 135 -46.39 0.10 -4.44
N ASN A 136 -46.00 -0.40 -3.27
CA ASN A 136 -46.90 -0.81 -2.18
C ASN A 136 -48.01 -1.80 -2.61
N GLN A 137 -47.72 -2.65 -3.60
CA GLN A 137 -48.63 -3.68 -4.08
C GLN A 137 -48.76 -4.81 -3.06
N THR A 138 -49.99 -5.34 -2.89
CA THR A 138 -50.24 -6.48 -1.99
C THR A 138 -49.53 -7.75 -2.47
N ILE A 139 -49.52 -7.98 -3.78
CA ILE A 139 -48.69 -9.02 -4.42
C ILE A 139 -47.39 -8.33 -4.87
N PRO A 140 -46.22 -8.77 -4.37
CA PRO A 140 -44.94 -8.17 -4.74
C PRO A 140 -44.70 -8.17 -6.26
N VAL A 141 -43.96 -7.16 -6.72
CA VAL A 141 -43.59 -7.01 -8.12
C VAL A 141 -42.07 -6.94 -8.24
N ASN A 142 -41.51 -7.80 -9.09
CA ASN A 142 -40.11 -7.77 -9.50
C ASN A 142 -40.00 -7.39 -10.96
N ARG A 143 -38.95 -6.64 -11.32
CA ARG A 143 -38.64 -6.23 -12.69
C ARG A 143 -37.30 -6.82 -13.12
N ILE A 144 -37.27 -7.26 -14.37
CA ILE A 144 -36.06 -7.67 -15.07
C ILE A 144 -35.98 -6.81 -16.33
N GLY A 145 -34.95 -5.99 -16.38
CA GLY A 145 -34.68 -5.08 -17.46
C GLY A 145 -33.77 -5.67 -18.52
N LEU A 146 -33.37 -4.83 -19.47
CA LEU A 146 -32.46 -5.23 -20.54
C LEU A 146 -31.08 -5.60 -19.98
N TYR A 147 -30.58 -4.83 -19.01
CA TYR A 147 -29.27 -5.05 -18.39
C TYR A 147 -29.15 -6.42 -17.69
N GLU A 148 -30.17 -6.82 -16.91
CA GLU A 148 -30.16 -8.11 -16.21
C GLU A 148 -30.28 -9.30 -17.17
N LEU A 149 -30.87 -9.11 -18.34
CA LEU A 149 -30.90 -10.11 -19.41
C LEU A 149 -29.51 -10.19 -20.07
N GLU A 150 -28.95 -9.06 -20.50
CA GLU A 150 -27.63 -9.03 -21.15
C GLU A 150 -26.50 -9.62 -20.30
N THR A 151 -26.58 -9.44 -18.98
CA THR A 151 -25.58 -9.92 -18.01
C THR A 151 -25.94 -11.26 -17.36
N SER A 152 -27.03 -11.91 -17.79
CA SER A 152 -27.40 -13.23 -17.30
C SER A 152 -26.36 -14.29 -17.72
N PRO A 153 -25.96 -15.23 -16.84
CA PRO A 153 -24.92 -16.22 -17.10
C PRO A 153 -25.45 -17.38 -17.97
N VAL A 154 -25.98 -17.05 -19.15
CA VAL A 154 -26.58 -17.98 -20.09
C VAL A 154 -25.97 -17.85 -21.48
N GLU A 155 -25.89 -18.97 -22.17
CA GLU A 155 -25.45 -19.03 -23.56
C GLU A 155 -26.64 -18.71 -24.47
N TRP A 156 -26.78 -17.44 -24.85
CA TRP A 156 -27.91 -16.94 -25.66
C TRP A 156 -28.11 -17.70 -26.98
N ASP A 157 -27.02 -18.12 -27.64
CA ASP A 157 -27.09 -18.96 -28.86
C ASP A 157 -27.66 -20.35 -28.58
N ALA A 158 -27.29 -20.95 -27.44
CA ALA A 158 -27.79 -22.26 -27.04
C ALA A 158 -29.29 -22.17 -26.72
N LEU A 159 -29.70 -21.12 -26.03
CA LEU A 159 -31.11 -20.83 -25.77
C LEU A 159 -31.88 -20.67 -27.07
N LEU A 160 -31.37 -19.90 -28.04
CA LEU A 160 -32.01 -19.71 -29.34
C LEU A 160 -32.17 -21.03 -30.11
N ALA A 161 -31.16 -21.91 -30.05
CA ALA A 161 -31.16 -23.26 -30.60
C ALA A 161 -32.02 -24.29 -29.82
N ASN A 162 -32.96 -23.83 -29.00
CA ASN A 162 -33.88 -24.62 -28.18
C ASN A 162 -33.20 -25.50 -27.11
N LYS A 163 -31.97 -25.19 -26.70
CA LYS A 163 -31.35 -25.78 -25.50
C LYS A 163 -31.79 -25.02 -24.25
N SER A 164 -31.72 -25.65 -23.09
CA SER A 164 -32.03 -25.04 -21.78
C SER A 164 -31.34 -25.80 -20.64
N GLY A 165 -31.44 -25.26 -19.43
CA GLY A 165 -30.85 -25.85 -18.22
C GLY A 165 -29.32 -25.80 -18.24
N ALA A 166 -28.66 -26.75 -17.57
CA ALA A 166 -27.19 -26.75 -17.43
C ALA A 166 -26.42 -26.70 -18.77
N SER A 167 -27.01 -27.21 -19.86
CA SER A 167 -26.39 -27.22 -21.20
C SER A 167 -26.34 -25.85 -21.90
N ALA A 168 -27.07 -24.86 -21.39
CA ALA A 168 -27.17 -23.50 -21.93
C ALA A 168 -26.74 -22.43 -20.91
N ARG A 169 -25.99 -22.82 -19.87
CA ARG A 169 -25.37 -21.91 -18.90
C ARG A 169 -23.92 -21.64 -19.27
N GLU A 170 -23.47 -20.43 -18.98
CA GLU A 170 -22.05 -20.12 -19.03
C GLU A 170 -21.28 -20.95 -17.99
N LYS A 171 -19.98 -21.15 -18.20
CA LYS A 171 -19.13 -21.81 -17.20
C LYS A 171 -18.87 -20.84 -16.05
N GLY A 172 -19.04 -21.33 -14.82
CA GLY A 172 -18.72 -20.57 -13.61
C GLY A 172 -17.24 -20.20 -13.51
N LYS A 173 -16.92 -19.25 -12.62
CA LYS A 173 -15.54 -18.80 -12.41
C LYS A 173 -14.64 -19.89 -11.86
N HIS A 174 -13.34 -19.75 -12.10
CA HIS A 174 -12.28 -20.57 -11.50
C HIS A 174 -11.56 -19.81 -10.38
N LEU A 175 -11.15 -20.54 -9.34
CA LEU A 175 -10.36 -19.98 -8.25
C LEU A 175 -8.95 -19.62 -8.72
N MET A 176 -8.56 -18.39 -8.40
CA MET A 176 -7.20 -17.89 -8.62
C MET A 176 -6.27 -18.30 -7.46
N PRO A 177 -4.92 -18.30 -7.64
CA PRO A 177 -3.97 -18.74 -6.61
C PRO A 177 -4.15 -18.07 -5.24
N HIS A 178 -4.34 -16.75 -5.20
CA HIS A 178 -4.56 -16.00 -3.96
C HIS A 178 -5.88 -16.39 -3.27
N GLN A 179 -6.89 -16.82 -4.02
CA GLN A 179 -8.17 -17.26 -3.47
C GLN A 179 -8.06 -18.69 -2.91
N LEU A 180 -7.29 -19.57 -3.57
CA LEU A 180 -6.97 -20.91 -3.04
C LEU A 180 -6.21 -20.81 -1.72
N GLU A 181 -5.23 -19.90 -1.64
CA GLU A 181 -4.52 -19.58 -0.41
C GLU A 181 -5.49 -19.10 0.68
N ALA A 182 -6.35 -18.12 0.37
CA ALA A 182 -7.36 -17.61 1.30
C ALA A 182 -8.29 -18.73 1.82
N LEU A 183 -8.71 -19.65 0.95
CA LEU A 183 -9.54 -20.81 1.34
C LEU A 183 -8.80 -21.80 2.25
N SER A 184 -7.50 -21.99 2.03
CA SER A 184 -6.67 -22.87 2.86
C SER A 184 -6.50 -22.26 4.25
N VAL A 185 -6.10 -20.99 4.30
CA VAL A 185 -5.83 -20.27 5.55
C VAL A 185 -7.11 -20.04 6.35
N ALA A 186 -8.24 -19.72 5.71
CA ALA A 186 -9.53 -19.61 6.39
C ALA A 186 -9.91 -20.92 7.07
N HIS A 187 -9.79 -22.05 6.37
CA HIS A 187 -10.14 -23.37 6.92
C HIS A 187 -9.27 -23.77 8.11
N ASP A 188 -7.97 -23.49 8.06
CA ASP A 188 -7.09 -23.72 9.21
C ASP A 188 -7.43 -22.78 10.37
N TYR A 189 -7.76 -21.51 10.08
CA TYR A 189 -8.03 -20.49 11.09
C TYR A 189 -9.33 -20.72 11.87
N PHE A 190 -10.43 -21.04 11.18
CA PHE A 190 -11.76 -21.21 11.80
C PHE A 190 -11.93 -22.53 12.59
N LYS A 191 -10.92 -23.41 12.60
CA LYS A 191 -10.88 -24.57 13.51
C LYS A 191 -10.84 -24.16 14.98
N ASP A 192 -10.12 -23.08 15.28
CA ASP A 192 -9.84 -22.63 16.65
C ASP A 192 -10.43 -21.23 16.95
N HIS A 193 -11.11 -20.60 15.98
CA HIS A 193 -11.61 -19.24 16.09
C HIS A 193 -13.02 -19.08 15.51
N ASP A 194 -13.87 -18.31 16.18
CA ASP A 194 -15.24 -18.03 15.73
C ASP A 194 -15.34 -16.77 14.85
N ARG A 195 -14.28 -15.95 14.80
CA ARG A 195 -14.28 -14.64 14.13
C ARG A 195 -12.98 -14.41 13.40
N GLY A 196 -13.05 -13.89 12.18
CA GLY A 196 -11.86 -13.59 11.39
C GLY A 196 -12.08 -12.47 10.37
N LYS A 197 -11.00 -11.77 10.03
CA LYS A 197 -10.99 -10.72 9.00
C LYS A 197 -10.33 -11.19 7.71
N LEU A 198 -11.02 -10.95 6.60
CA LEU A 198 -10.52 -11.13 5.23
C LEU A 198 -10.32 -9.76 4.57
N ILE A 199 -9.05 -9.36 4.40
CA ILE A 199 -8.72 -8.07 3.80
C ILE A 199 -8.30 -8.26 2.35
N MET A 200 -9.09 -7.75 1.40
CA MET A 200 -8.81 -7.94 -0.02
C MET A 200 -9.06 -6.64 -0.79
N ALA A 201 -8.09 -6.21 -1.59
CA ALA A 201 -8.20 -5.03 -2.45
C ALA A 201 -9.41 -5.13 -3.39
N CYS A 202 -10.05 -3.99 -3.65
CA CYS A 202 -11.20 -3.91 -4.55
C CYS A 202 -10.84 -4.50 -5.93
N GLY A 203 -11.71 -5.36 -6.47
CA GLY A 203 -11.51 -6.00 -7.78
C GLY A 203 -10.81 -7.36 -7.74
N THR A 204 -10.29 -7.83 -6.60
CA THR A 204 -9.60 -9.12 -6.47
C THR A 204 -10.52 -10.33 -6.20
N GLY A 205 -11.84 -10.14 -6.27
CA GLY A 205 -12.82 -11.23 -6.15
C GLY A 205 -13.28 -11.57 -4.72
N LYS A 206 -13.19 -10.65 -3.76
CA LYS A 206 -13.61 -10.80 -2.35
C LYS A 206 -14.96 -11.53 -2.16
N THR A 207 -15.99 -11.13 -2.91
CA THR A 207 -17.34 -11.72 -2.85
C THR A 207 -17.39 -13.17 -3.32
N TYR A 208 -16.61 -13.52 -4.35
CA TYR A 208 -16.49 -14.90 -4.85
C TYR A 208 -15.66 -15.77 -3.90
N THR A 209 -14.57 -15.23 -3.35
CA THR A 209 -13.79 -15.91 -2.30
C THR A 209 -14.66 -16.24 -1.08
N ALA A 210 -15.52 -15.32 -0.64
CA ALA A 210 -16.43 -15.55 0.48
C ALA A 210 -17.44 -16.68 0.22
N LEU A 211 -17.96 -16.79 -1.02
CA LEU A 211 -18.81 -17.93 -1.43
C LEU A 211 -18.05 -19.24 -1.27
N LYS A 212 -16.84 -19.33 -1.84
CA LYS A 212 -16.04 -20.55 -1.82
C LYS A 212 -15.57 -20.93 -0.41
N ILE A 213 -15.32 -19.96 0.48
CA ILE A 213 -15.09 -20.20 1.91
C ILE A 213 -16.36 -20.77 2.55
N ALA A 214 -17.52 -20.15 2.34
CA ALA A 214 -18.78 -20.62 2.92
C ALA A 214 -19.13 -22.05 2.46
N GLU A 215 -18.95 -22.36 1.17
CA GLU A 215 -19.13 -23.70 0.62
C GLU A 215 -18.19 -24.72 1.28
N LYS A 216 -16.92 -24.36 1.49
CA LYS A 216 -15.93 -25.25 2.11
C LYS A 216 -16.23 -25.50 3.60
N GLU A 217 -16.47 -24.44 4.38
CA GLU A 217 -16.69 -24.56 5.83
C GLU A 217 -18.01 -25.28 6.16
N THR A 218 -19.04 -25.11 5.32
CA THR A 218 -20.32 -25.81 5.46
C THR A 218 -20.36 -27.16 4.73
N LYS A 219 -19.27 -27.60 4.07
CA LYS A 219 -19.24 -28.81 3.24
C LYS A 219 -20.33 -28.84 2.16
N GLY A 220 -20.68 -27.66 1.64
CA GLY A 220 -21.69 -27.44 0.62
C GLY A 220 -23.14 -27.54 1.11
N LYS A 221 -23.40 -27.57 2.42
CA LYS A 221 -24.75 -27.59 3.01
C LYS A 221 -24.76 -26.86 4.35
N GLY A 222 -25.54 -25.78 4.45
CA GLY A 222 -25.64 -24.97 5.66
C GLY A 222 -26.46 -23.71 5.47
N CYS A 223 -26.66 -22.99 6.57
CA CYS A 223 -27.39 -21.72 6.65
C CYS A 223 -26.40 -20.55 6.77
N VAL A 224 -26.37 -19.70 5.76
CA VAL A 224 -25.45 -18.55 5.67
C VAL A 224 -26.22 -17.25 5.73
N LEU A 225 -25.72 -16.27 6.49
CA LEU A 225 -26.21 -14.89 6.46
C LEU A 225 -25.20 -13.99 5.76
N PHE A 226 -25.59 -13.33 4.67
CA PHE A 226 -24.77 -12.36 3.95
C PHE A 226 -25.31 -10.94 4.17
N MET A 227 -24.52 -10.11 4.84
CA MET A 227 -24.88 -8.74 5.21
C MET A 227 -24.18 -7.72 4.29
N VAL A 228 -24.95 -6.78 3.74
CA VAL A 228 -24.47 -5.68 2.88
C VAL A 228 -25.02 -4.32 3.31
N PRO A 229 -24.38 -3.20 2.94
CA PRO A 229 -24.85 -1.87 3.33
C PRO A 229 -25.99 -1.30 2.47
N SER A 230 -26.19 -1.79 1.24
CA SER A 230 -27.14 -1.24 0.27
C SER A 230 -27.87 -2.32 -0.54
N ILE A 231 -29.04 -1.98 -1.07
CA ILE A 231 -29.87 -2.87 -1.90
C ILE A 231 -29.19 -3.20 -3.24
N ALA A 232 -28.43 -2.24 -3.81
CA ALA A 232 -27.66 -2.46 -5.03
C ALA A 232 -26.60 -3.58 -4.85
N LEU A 233 -25.83 -3.52 -3.76
CA LEU A 233 -24.86 -4.56 -3.42
C LEU A 233 -25.53 -5.89 -3.09
N LEU A 234 -26.72 -5.87 -2.49
CA LEU A 234 -27.53 -7.08 -2.25
C LEU A 234 -27.85 -7.78 -3.57
N GLY A 235 -28.38 -7.05 -4.55
CA GLY A 235 -28.71 -7.58 -5.87
C GLY A 235 -27.49 -8.14 -6.61
N GLN A 236 -26.36 -7.43 -6.56
CA GLN A 236 -25.11 -7.91 -7.16
C GLN A 236 -24.57 -9.17 -6.51
N THR A 237 -24.57 -9.21 -5.17
CA THR A 237 -24.11 -10.36 -4.42
C THR A 237 -24.99 -11.56 -4.70
N LEU A 238 -26.32 -11.39 -4.68
CA LEU A 238 -27.27 -12.43 -5.02
C LEU A 238 -26.98 -12.98 -6.41
N ASN A 239 -26.91 -12.13 -7.43
CA ASN A 239 -26.68 -12.56 -8.81
C ASN A 239 -25.34 -13.32 -8.94
N ALA A 240 -24.28 -12.79 -8.33
CA ALA A 240 -22.96 -13.41 -8.37
C ALA A 240 -22.93 -14.77 -7.65
N TRP A 241 -23.50 -14.86 -6.45
CA TRP A 241 -23.52 -16.11 -5.67
C TRP A 241 -24.37 -17.18 -6.34
N MET A 242 -25.54 -16.82 -6.87
CA MET A 242 -26.40 -17.76 -7.60
C MET A 242 -25.72 -18.27 -8.88
N ALA A 243 -24.92 -17.44 -9.57
CA ALA A 243 -24.23 -17.82 -10.79
C ALA A 243 -23.03 -18.75 -10.56
N ASP A 244 -22.27 -18.53 -9.49
CA ASP A 244 -20.96 -19.14 -9.27
C ASP A 244 -20.94 -20.27 -8.21
N ALA A 245 -22.10 -20.60 -7.63
CA ALA A 245 -22.22 -21.66 -6.62
C ALA A 245 -22.07 -23.07 -7.23
N ASP A 246 -21.38 -23.95 -6.52
CA ASP A 246 -21.17 -25.35 -6.94
C ASP A 246 -22.45 -26.18 -6.79
N ARG A 247 -23.31 -25.80 -5.85
CA ARG A 247 -24.63 -26.40 -5.61
C ARG A 247 -25.72 -25.31 -5.61
N PRO A 248 -26.96 -25.65 -6.01
CA PRO A 248 -28.07 -24.70 -5.94
C PRO A 248 -28.23 -24.04 -4.58
N ILE A 249 -28.35 -22.71 -4.59
CA ILE A 249 -28.64 -21.91 -3.39
C ILE A 249 -30.15 -21.68 -3.28
N LYS A 250 -30.71 -21.86 -2.08
CA LYS A 250 -32.03 -21.31 -1.75
C LYS A 250 -31.84 -19.94 -1.10
N ALA A 251 -32.27 -18.89 -1.80
CA ALA A 251 -32.09 -17.51 -1.35
C ALA A 251 -33.32 -16.96 -0.63
N ILE A 252 -33.11 -16.34 0.53
CA ILE A 252 -34.10 -15.52 1.24
C ILE A 252 -33.58 -14.08 1.27
N LEU A 253 -34.38 -13.14 0.76
CA LEU A 253 -34.00 -11.72 0.72
C LEU A 253 -34.76 -10.95 1.81
N ILE A 254 -34.01 -10.27 2.68
CA ILE A 254 -34.57 -9.46 3.77
C ILE A 254 -34.05 -8.03 3.62
N CYS A 255 -34.89 -7.15 3.08
CA CYS A 255 -34.58 -5.73 2.97
C CYS A 255 -35.86 -4.88 3.01
N SER A 256 -35.79 -3.72 3.67
CA SER A 256 -36.84 -2.70 3.67
C SER A 256 -36.45 -1.55 2.74
N ASP A 257 -37.40 -1.02 1.96
CA ASP A 257 -37.20 0.19 1.15
C ASP A 257 -37.08 1.42 2.08
N PRO A 258 -35.95 2.14 2.09
CA PRO A 258 -35.74 3.34 2.90
C PRO A 258 -36.77 4.44 2.65
N LYS A 259 -37.36 4.51 1.45
CA LYS A 259 -38.31 5.57 1.06
C LYS A 259 -39.63 5.54 1.83
N SER A 260 -39.92 4.46 2.55
CA SER A 260 -41.08 4.36 3.45
C SER A 260 -40.95 5.23 4.72
N ASN A 261 -39.73 5.64 5.09
CA ASN A 261 -39.46 6.48 6.27
C ASN A 261 -38.80 7.83 5.87
N ARG A 262 -39.59 8.76 5.33
CA ARG A 262 -39.17 10.16 5.14
C ARG A 262 -39.02 10.89 6.48
N ARG A 263 -37.88 10.75 7.17
CA ARG A 263 -37.53 11.64 8.31
C ARG A 263 -36.11 12.18 8.33
N THR A 264 -35.17 11.68 7.52
CA THR A 264 -33.79 12.17 7.51
C THR A 264 -33.33 12.38 6.08
N GLY A 265 -32.98 13.63 5.73
CA GLY A 265 -32.49 14.04 4.41
C GLY A 265 -31.05 13.58 4.13
N GLU A 266 -30.72 12.32 4.39
CA GLU A 266 -29.44 11.72 4.02
C GLU A 266 -29.57 11.06 2.63
N ASP A 267 -28.75 11.52 1.70
CA ASP A 267 -28.66 11.01 0.32
C ASP A 267 -28.09 9.58 0.30
N THR A 268 -28.95 8.56 0.46
CA THR A 268 -28.61 7.16 0.16
C THR A 268 -29.03 6.76 -1.25
N ASP A 269 -28.16 5.99 -1.88
CA ASP A 269 -28.23 5.54 -3.26
C ASP A 269 -29.29 4.43 -3.43
N ASP A 270 -30.55 4.81 -3.66
CA ASP A 270 -31.69 3.89 -3.52
C ASP A 270 -32.05 3.15 -4.81
N THR A 271 -31.57 1.91 -4.93
CA THR A 271 -32.17 0.87 -5.79
C THR A 271 -33.44 0.35 -5.12
N SER A 272 -34.55 0.30 -5.87
CA SER A 272 -35.83 -0.17 -5.35
C SER A 272 -35.81 -1.68 -5.12
N ILE A 273 -36.53 -2.16 -4.10
CA ILE A 273 -36.74 -3.59 -3.87
C ILE A 273 -37.39 -4.29 -5.07
N THR A 274 -38.11 -3.55 -5.91
CA THR A 274 -38.74 -4.05 -7.14
C THR A 274 -37.73 -4.45 -8.21
N ASP A 275 -36.48 -4.00 -8.11
CA ASP A 275 -35.44 -4.26 -9.12
C ASP A 275 -34.56 -5.46 -8.72
N LEU A 276 -34.86 -6.10 -7.59
CA LEU A 276 -34.25 -7.36 -7.21
C LEU A 276 -34.83 -8.49 -8.06
N ALA A 277 -33.98 -9.44 -8.46
CA ALA A 277 -34.40 -10.59 -9.25
C ALA A 277 -35.33 -11.55 -8.49
N LEU A 278 -35.35 -11.49 -7.16
CA LEU A 278 -36.20 -12.31 -6.31
C LEU A 278 -37.00 -11.44 -5.33
N PRO A 279 -38.20 -11.89 -4.88
CA PRO A 279 -39.03 -11.11 -3.97
C PRO A 279 -38.41 -11.06 -2.56
N ALA A 280 -38.18 -9.83 -2.09
CA ALA A 280 -37.76 -9.53 -0.72
C ALA A 280 -38.96 -9.46 0.24
N SER A 281 -38.72 -9.72 1.52
CA SER A 281 -39.75 -9.59 2.56
C SER A 281 -39.18 -9.02 3.86
N THR A 282 -40.00 -8.26 4.57
CA THR A 282 -39.75 -7.81 5.96
C THR A 282 -40.70 -8.48 6.96
N SER A 283 -41.61 -9.35 6.48
CA SER A 283 -42.56 -10.06 7.33
C SER A 283 -41.87 -11.23 8.02
N VAL A 284 -41.79 -11.17 9.34
CA VAL A 284 -41.18 -12.23 10.16
C VAL A 284 -41.88 -13.57 9.93
N ASP A 285 -43.22 -13.59 9.82
CA ASP A 285 -43.98 -14.83 9.57
C ASP A 285 -43.64 -15.45 8.21
N ALA A 286 -43.57 -14.64 7.15
CA ALA A 286 -43.22 -15.12 5.82
C ALA A 286 -41.77 -15.62 5.73
N ILE A 287 -40.85 -14.98 6.46
CA ILE A 287 -39.45 -15.40 6.55
C ILE A 287 -39.35 -16.75 7.25
N VAL A 288 -39.97 -16.89 8.43
CA VAL A 288 -39.97 -18.15 9.21
C VAL A 288 -40.57 -19.30 8.40
N ASP A 289 -41.70 -19.08 7.71
CA ASP A 289 -42.32 -20.07 6.83
C ASP A 289 -41.38 -20.52 5.70
N ARG A 290 -40.68 -19.59 5.05
CA ARG A 290 -39.70 -19.91 4.00
C ARG A 290 -38.52 -20.74 4.53
N PHE A 291 -38.01 -20.40 5.70
CA PHE A 291 -36.94 -21.18 6.35
C PHE A 291 -37.37 -22.64 6.54
N GLU A 292 -38.57 -22.86 7.09
CA GLU A 292 -39.09 -24.21 7.34
C GLU A 292 -39.31 -24.99 6.04
N LYS A 293 -39.83 -24.35 5.00
CA LYS A 293 -40.03 -24.98 3.68
C LYS A 293 -38.71 -25.38 3.01
N TYR A 294 -37.64 -24.61 3.19
CA TYR A 294 -36.31 -24.93 2.65
C TYR A 294 -35.45 -25.81 3.57
N ARG A 295 -35.98 -26.24 4.71
CA ARG A 295 -35.25 -27.05 5.70
C ARG A 295 -34.69 -28.35 5.14
N ALA A 296 -35.37 -28.96 4.17
CA ALA A 296 -34.95 -30.21 3.52
C ALA A 296 -33.94 -30.00 2.36
N HIS A 297 -33.52 -28.76 2.08
CA HIS A 297 -32.61 -28.47 0.98
C HIS A 297 -31.21 -29.06 1.21
N GLU A 298 -30.70 -29.80 0.22
CA GLU A 298 -29.37 -30.44 0.22
C GLU A 298 -28.30 -29.51 -0.39
N GLY A 299 -28.29 -28.25 0.05
CA GLY A 299 -27.37 -27.20 -0.42
C GLY A 299 -27.32 -26.03 0.56
N LEU A 300 -26.85 -24.87 0.11
CA LEU A 300 -26.83 -23.67 0.95
C LEU A 300 -28.21 -23.00 1.00
N LEU A 301 -28.65 -22.68 2.21
CA LEU A 301 -29.72 -21.72 2.48
C LEU A 301 -29.07 -20.38 2.81
N VAL A 302 -29.19 -19.39 1.93
CA VAL A 302 -28.51 -18.10 2.09
C VAL A 302 -29.52 -16.99 2.31
N VAL A 303 -29.39 -16.30 3.43
CA VAL A 303 -30.11 -15.05 3.71
C VAL A 303 -29.27 -13.88 3.23
N PHE A 304 -29.75 -13.18 2.20
CA PHE A 304 -29.16 -11.92 1.75
C PHE A 304 -29.92 -10.77 2.40
N SER A 305 -29.23 -9.95 3.18
CA SER A 305 -29.87 -8.87 3.93
C SER A 305 -29.05 -7.59 3.95
N THR A 306 -29.75 -6.47 4.07
CA THR A 306 -29.12 -5.20 4.42
C THR A 306 -28.88 -5.11 5.94
N TYR A 307 -27.87 -4.35 6.37
CA TYR A 307 -27.63 -4.10 7.81
C TYR A 307 -28.84 -3.45 8.52
N GLN A 308 -29.58 -2.59 7.82
CA GLN A 308 -30.77 -1.91 8.34
C GLN A 308 -31.89 -2.90 8.71
N SER A 309 -31.90 -4.10 8.12
CA SER A 309 -32.93 -5.11 8.36
C SER A 309 -32.55 -6.12 9.44
N ILE A 310 -31.46 -5.88 10.18
CA ILE A 310 -30.92 -6.82 11.18
C ILE A 310 -31.94 -7.20 12.27
N ASP A 311 -32.80 -6.26 12.67
CA ASP A 311 -33.82 -6.49 13.70
C ASP A 311 -34.90 -7.49 13.22
N VAL A 312 -35.22 -7.49 11.92
CA VAL A 312 -36.14 -8.47 11.31
C VAL A 312 -35.51 -9.87 11.31
N ILE A 313 -34.21 -9.96 11.00
CA ILE A 313 -33.46 -11.21 11.02
C ILE A 313 -33.41 -11.78 12.44
N ALA A 314 -33.09 -10.93 13.43
CA ALA A 314 -33.05 -11.32 14.83
C ALA A 314 -34.41 -11.84 15.33
N ALA A 315 -35.51 -11.17 14.95
CA ALA A 315 -36.86 -11.61 15.29
C ALA A 315 -37.22 -12.96 14.64
N ALA A 316 -36.87 -13.16 13.37
CA ALA A 316 -37.11 -14.43 12.67
C ALA A 316 -36.27 -15.58 13.25
N GLN A 317 -34.98 -15.35 13.49
CA GLN A 317 -34.09 -16.33 14.11
C GLN A 317 -34.58 -16.70 15.52
N LYS A 318 -35.01 -15.72 16.32
CA LYS A 318 -35.54 -15.99 17.66
C LYS A 318 -36.73 -16.95 17.61
N ARG A 319 -37.70 -16.72 16.71
CA ARG A 319 -38.86 -17.61 16.55
C ARG A 319 -38.48 -19.01 16.06
N LEU A 320 -37.53 -19.11 15.12
CA LEU A 320 -37.02 -20.40 14.66
C LEU A 320 -36.39 -21.19 15.81
N LEU A 321 -35.53 -20.54 16.60
CA LEU A 321 -34.83 -21.14 17.74
C LEU A 321 -35.76 -21.49 18.91
N GLU A 322 -36.84 -20.72 19.12
CA GLU A 322 -37.89 -21.03 20.10
C GLU A 322 -38.69 -22.28 19.71
N LYS A 323 -38.88 -22.50 18.41
CA LYS A 323 -39.59 -23.67 17.87
C LYS A 323 -38.70 -24.91 17.81
N ASP A 324 -37.43 -24.73 17.45
CA ASP A 324 -36.43 -25.79 17.40
C ASP A 324 -35.03 -25.21 17.66
N SER A 325 -34.45 -25.55 18.82
CA SER A 325 -33.13 -25.05 19.21
C SER A 325 -31.99 -25.44 18.27
N GLY A 326 -32.17 -26.48 17.45
CA GLY A 326 -31.20 -26.96 16.47
C GLY A 326 -31.36 -26.35 15.07
N PHE A 327 -32.40 -25.53 14.83
CA PHE A 327 -32.68 -24.94 13.52
C PHE A 327 -32.89 -23.42 13.62
N GLY A 328 -32.15 -22.66 12.81
CA GLY A 328 -32.22 -21.18 12.79
C GLY A 328 -30.95 -20.48 13.25
N ARG A 329 -29.95 -21.21 13.76
CA ARG A 329 -28.58 -20.68 13.92
C ARG A 329 -27.89 -20.64 12.56
N PHE A 330 -27.09 -19.61 12.30
CA PHE A 330 -26.29 -19.53 11.08
C PHE A 330 -24.96 -20.25 11.28
N ASP A 331 -24.58 -21.14 10.37
CA ASP A 331 -23.25 -21.76 10.38
C ASP A 331 -22.18 -20.70 10.08
N TYR A 332 -22.52 -19.74 9.23
CA TYR A 332 -21.59 -18.71 8.77
C TYR A 332 -22.29 -17.36 8.54
N ILE A 333 -21.74 -16.29 9.09
CA ILE A 333 -22.12 -14.91 8.75
C ILE A 333 -21.01 -14.27 7.93
N VAL A 334 -21.35 -13.72 6.78
CA VAL A 334 -20.46 -12.90 5.95
C VAL A 334 -20.87 -11.44 6.08
N CYS A 335 -19.99 -10.62 6.64
CA CYS A 335 -20.17 -9.19 6.79
C CYS A 335 -19.38 -8.45 5.70
N ASP A 336 -20.03 -8.05 4.61
CA ASP A 336 -19.40 -7.23 3.58
C ASP A 336 -19.33 -5.76 4.01
N GLU A 337 -18.35 -5.05 3.46
CA GLU A 337 -18.00 -3.68 3.81
C GLU A 337 -17.91 -3.47 5.33
N ALA A 338 -17.24 -4.42 6.01
CA ALA A 338 -17.16 -4.48 7.48
C ALA A 338 -16.59 -3.21 8.13
N HIS A 339 -15.88 -2.37 7.39
CA HIS A 339 -15.43 -1.06 7.88
C HIS A 339 -16.59 -0.12 8.28
N ARG A 340 -17.80 -0.33 7.74
CA ARG A 340 -19.04 0.40 8.12
C ARG A 340 -19.65 -0.09 9.42
N THR A 341 -19.22 -1.25 9.92
CA THR A 341 -19.65 -1.81 11.22
C THR A 341 -18.85 -1.24 12.40
N THR A 342 -17.97 -0.27 12.14
CA THR A 342 -17.26 0.50 13.16
C THR A 342 -18.05 1.74 13.61
N GLY A 343 -17.79 2.25 14.82
CA GLY A 343 -18.48 3.44 15.32
C GLY A 343 -18.36 3.63 16.82
N ALA A 344 -18.84 4.78 17.32
CA ALA A 344 -18.81 5.14 18.72
C ALA A 344 -20.22 5.01 19.33
N LYS A 345 -20.35 4.26 20.43
CA LYS A 345 -21.59 4.09 21.20
C LYS A 345 -21.50 4.91 22.48
N SER A 346 -22.34 5.94 22.59
CA SER A 346 -22.62 6.61 23.86
C SER A 346 -23.77 5.89 24.56
N ALA A 347 -23.75 5.81 25.90
CA ALA A 347 -24.79 5.13 26.69
C ALA A 347 -26.23 5.69 26.51
N LYS A 348 -26.41 6.82 25.82
CA LYS A 348 -27.70 7.53 25.64
C LYS A 348 -28.26 7.54 24.20
N ALA A 349 -27.57 6.99 23.20
CA ALA A 349 -28.00 7.02 21.80
C ALA A 349 -28.58 5.67 21.33
N GLU A 350 -29.58 5.70 20.43
CA GLU A 350 -30.08 4.48 19.76
C GLU A 350 -28.95 3.78 18.99
N GLU A 351 -28.94 2.46 19.08
CA GLU A 351 -27.86 1.64 18.55
C GLU A 351 -27.94 1.56 17.02
N SER A 352 -26.86 1.98 16.33
CA SER A 352 -26.76 1.86 14.87
C SER A 352 -26.93 0.40 14.45
N HIS A 353 -27.80 0.15 13.45
CA HIS A 353 -28.02 -1.21 12.93
C HIS A 353 -26.72 -1.90 12.47
N PHE A 354 -25.70 -1.13 12.09
CA PHE A 354 -24.40 -1.64 11.64
C PHE A 354 -23.57 -2.31 12.74
N VAL A 355 -23.71 -1.91 14.01
CA VAL A 355 -22.88 -2.47 15.11
C VAL A 355 -23.52 -3.70 15.77
N LYS A 356 -24.85 -3.87 15.62
CA LYS A 356 -25.60 -4.99 16.21
C LYS A 356 -25.11 -6.37 15.74
N ILE A 357 -24.50 -6.43 14.55
CA ILE A 357 -23.96 -7.68 13.98
C ILE A 357 -22.83 -8.31 14.81
N HIS A 358 -22.15 -7.53 15.66
CA HIS A 358 -21.10 -8.04 16.52
C HIS A 358 -21.65 -8.82 17.72
N ASP A 359 -22.87 -8.51 18.16
CA ASP A 359 -23.45 -9.08 19.36
C ASP A 359 -24.07 -10.46 19.08
N ALA A 360 -23.50 -11.49 19.71
CA ALA A 360 -23.99 -12.86 19.61
C ALA A 360 -25.35 -13.07 20.30
N SER A 361 -25.78 -12.14 21.16
CA SER A 361 -27.11 -12.12 21.74
C SER A 361 -28.17 -11.66 20.74
N CYS A 362 -27.79 -10.82 19.77
CA CYS A 362 -28.67 -10.31 18.72
C CYS A 362 -28.85 -11.33 17.59
N ILE A 363 -27.73 -11.81 17.01
CA ILE A 363 -27.74 -12.87 15.98
C ILE A 363 -26.74 -13.97 16.36
N LYS A 364 -27.25 -15.19 16.52
CA LYS A 364 -26.47 -16.40 16.82
C LYS A 364 -25.88 -17.00 15.55
N ALA A 365 -24.58 -17.29 15.60
CA ALA A 365 -23.85 -17.99 14.55
C ALA A 365 -22.60 -18.69 15.10
N ASP A 366 -22.11 -19.69 14.37
CA ASP A 366 -20.85 -20.39 14.66
C ASP A 366 -19.64 -19.54 14.25
N HIS A 367 -19.60 -19.10 13.00
CA HIS A 367 -18.49 -18.28 12.51
C HIS A 367 -18.96 -16.94 11.93
N ARG A 368 -18.13 -15.91 12.09
CA ARG A 368 -18.31 -14.58 11.49
C ARG A 368 -17.08 -14.16 10.69
N LEU A 369 -17.27 -13.97 9.39
CA LEU A 369 -16.28 -13.48 8.45
C LEU A 369 -16.51 -11.99 8.18
N TYR A 370 -15.56 -11.16 8.60
CA TYR A 370 -15.57 -9.73 8.32
C TYR A 370 -14.68 -9.43 7.12
N MET A 371 -15.26 -8.94 6.02
CA MET A 371 -14.49 -8.67 4.81
C MET A 371 -14.56 -7.19 4.39
N THR A 372 -13.41 -6.64 4.03
CA THR A 372 -13.29 -5.24 3.57
C THR A 372 -11.99 -5.05 2.77
N ALA A 373 -11.95 -4.05 1.90
CA ALA A 373 -10.71 -3.58 1.31
C ALA A 373 -10.00 -2.56 2.21
N THR A 374 -10.78 -1.82 3.00
CA THR A 374 -10.34 -0.64 3.75
C THR A 374 -10.65 -0.82 5.24
N PRO A 375 -9.84 -1.56 6.00
CA PRO A 375 -10.08 -1.72 7.44
C PRO A 375 -9.99 -0.35 8.14
N ARG A 376 -10.99 -0.02 8.94
CA ARG A 376 -11.03 1.27 9.65
C ARG A 376 -10.43 1.13 11.04
N LEU A 377 -9.31 1.82 11.25
CA LEU A 377 -8.54 1.83 12.50
C LEU A 377 -8.61 3.22 13.13
N TYR A 378 -8.81 3.29 14.44
CA TYR A 378 -8.78 4.55 15.19
C TYR A 378 -7.42 4.76 15.86
N ALA A 379 -6.94 6.01 15.88
CA ALA A 379 -5.70 6.36 16.59
C ALA A 379 -5.84 6.15 18.11
N ASP A 380 -4.73 5.83 18.79
CA ASP A 380 -4.74 5.53 20.23
C ASP A 380 -5.22 6.70 21.08
N THR A 381 -5.02 7.94 20.62
CA THR A 381 -5.56 9.15 21.25
C THR A 381 -7.10 9.20 21.21
N ALA A 382 -7.71 8.78 20.11
CA ALA A 382 -9.17 8.72 19.98
C ALA A 382 -9.76 7.59 20.86
N LYS A 383 -9.08 6.45 20.95
CA LYS A 383 -9.45 5.35 21.87
C LYS A 383 -9.36 5.77 23.34
N ALA A 384 -8.28 6.46 23.72
CA ALA A 384 -8.10 6.97 25.07
C ALA A 384 -9.19 7.97 25.44
N LYS A 385 -9.53 8.90 24.53
CA LYS A 385 -10.63 9.85 24.72
C LYS A 385 -11.99 9.16 24.87
N ALA A 386 -12.29 8.16 24.03
CA ALA A 386 -13.52 7.39 24.13
C ALA A 386 -13.63 6.64 25.48
N LYS A 387 -12.51 6.10 25.99
CA LYS A 387 -12.45 5.46 27.32
C LYS A 387 -12.66 6.45 28.47
N ILE A 388 -12.20 7.70 28.34
CA ILE A 388 -12.44 8.77 29.31
C ILE A 388 -13.91 9.21 29.31
N GLU A 389 -14.56 9.22 28.14
CA GLU A 389 -15.95 9.66 27.95
C GLU A 389 -16.99 8.53 28.10
N ASP A 390 -16.57 7.32 28.51
CA ASP A 390 -17.41 6.10 28.62
C ASP A 390 -18.18 5.77 27.33
N ILE A 391 -17.50 5.95 26.19
CA ILE A 391 -18.00 5.67 24.84
C ILE A 391 -17.36 4.37 24.37
N THR A 392 -18.18 3.36 24.03
CA THR A 392 -17.67 2.12 23.43
C THR A 392 -17.34 2.37 21.96
N LEU A 393 -16.06 2.34 21.60
CA LEU A 393 -15.58 2.55 20.23
C LEU A 393 -15.28 1.22 19.55
N TRP A 394 -16.04 0.88 18.51
CA TRP A 394 -15.82 -0.32 17.69
C TRP A 394 -14.77 -0.02 16.62
N SER A 395 -13.59 -0.60 16.77
CA SER A 395 -12.45 -0.46 15.87
C SER A 395 -12.04 -1.83 15.33
N MET A 396 -11.62 -1.93 14.07
CA MET A 396 -11.33 -3.24 13.46
C MET A 396 -10.06 -3.93 14.00
N ASP A 397 -9.28 -3.27 14.85
CA ASP A 397 -8.17 -3.87 15.60
C ASP A 397 -8.61 -4.55 16.91
N ASP A 398 -9.89 -4.45 17.30
CA ASP A 398 -10.42 -5.22 18.41
C ASP A 398 -10.66 -6.68 18.00
N GLU A 399 -9.69 -7.54 18.37
CA GLU A 399 -9.76 -8.98 18.10
C GLU A 399 -10.96 -9.68 18.74
N LYS A 400 -11.53 -9.14 19.84
CA LYS A 400 -12.71 -9.76 20.46
C LYS A 400 -13.95 -9.61 19.58
N CYS A 401 -14.05 -8.49 18.87
CA CYS A 401 -15.24 -8.13 18.10
C CYS A 401 -15.13 -8.60 16.64
N PHE A 402 -13.95 -8.46 16.05
CA PHE A 402 -13.69 -8.75 14.64
C PHE A 402 -12.85 -10.01 14.40
N GLY A 403 -12.21 -10.57 15.43
CA GLY A 403 -11.21 -11.62 15.26
C GLY A 403 -9.87 -11.09 14.74
N ARG A 404 -8.91 -12.00 14.52
CA ARG A 404 -7.64 -11.69 13.89
C ARG A 404 -7.78 -11.59 12.37
N GLU A 405 -6.84 -10.89 11.77
CA GLU A 405 -6.67 -10.92 10.32
C GLU A 405 -5.96 -12.21 9.94
N PHE A 406 -6.66 -13.08 9.21
CA PHE A 406 -6.08 -14.35 8.78
C PHE A 406 -5.54 -14.28 7.33
N PHE A 407 -6.02 -13.33 6.52
CA PHE A 407 -5.58 -13.20 5.13
C PHE A 407 -5.65 -11.76 4.62
N ARG A 408 -4.61 -11.34 3.89
CA ARG A 408 -4.50 -10.01 3.27
C ARG A 408 -3.97 -10.07 1.83
N VAL A 409 -4.70 -9.42 0.93
CA VAL A 409 -4.23 -9.00 -0.39
C VAL A 409 -4.44 -7.49 -0.53
N GLY A 410 -3.40 -6.70 -0.29
CA GLY A 410 -3.41 -5.25 -0.52
C GLY A 410 -3.20 -4.88 -1.99
N PHE A 411 -3.29 -3.58 -2.32
CA PHE A 411 -3.13 -3.09 -3.71
C PHE A 411 -1.78 -3.47 -4.32
N GLY A 412 -0.67 -3.23 -3.60
CA GLY A 412 0.68 -3.55 -4.08
C GLY A 412 0.85 -5.04 -4.42
N ARG A 413 0.37 -5.95 -3.55
CA ARG A 413 0.38 -7.40 -3.83
C ARG A 413 -0.47 -7.74 -5.06
N ALA A 414 -1.68 -7.17 -5.14
CA ALA A 414 -2.59 -7.43 -6.25
C ALA A 414 -2.03 -6.96 -7.61
N VAL A 415 -1.33 -5.84 -7.66
CA VAL A 415 -0.66 -5.36 -8.88
C VAL A 415 0.51 -6.25 -9.26
N ARG A 416 1.37 -6.64 -8.29
CA ARG A 416 2.53 -7.53 -8.54
C ARG A 416 2.12 -8.91 -9.05
N GLU A 417 1.04 -9.47 -8.50
CA GLU A 417 0.47 -10.74 -8.95
C GLU A 417 -0.38 -10.61 -10.23
N GLY A 418 -0.49 -9.38 -10.77
CA GLY A 418 -1.23 -9.11 -12.01
C GLY A 418 -2.75 -9.28 -11.89
N LEU A 419 -3.29 -9.22 -10.67
CA LEU A 419 -4.73 -9.25 -10.36
C LEU A 419 -5.39 -7.89 -10.62
N LEU A 420 -4.64 -6.79 -10.49
CA LEU A 420 -5.07 -5.42 -10.78
C LEU A 420 -4.08 -4.75 -11.73
N THR A 421 -4.55 -3.75 -12.47
CA THR A 421 -3.66 -2.81 -13.18
C THR A 421 -3.09 -1.81 -12.18
N ASP A 422 -1.82 -1.44 -12.35
CA ASP A 422 -1.22 -0.38 -11.54
C ASP A 422 -1.88 0.98 -11.82
N TYR A 423 -1.62 1.97 -10.97
CA TYR A 423 -2.20 3.31 -11.12
C TYR A 423 -1.13 4.41 -11.20
N LYS A 424 -1.53 5.55 -11.78
CA LYS A 424 -0.74 6.79 -11.79
C LYS A 424 -1.55 7.95 -11.23
N VAL A 425 -0.98 8.67 -10.28
CA VAL A 425 -1.52 9.91 -9.72
C VAL A 425 -0.90 11.10 -10.44
N LEU A 426 -1.74 11.87 -11.12
CA LEU A 426 -1.37 13.11 -11.79
C LEU A 426 -1.87 14.29 -10.96
N ILE A 427 -0.98 14.94 -10.23
CA ILE A 427 -1.25 16.24 -9.61
C ILE A 427 -1.08 17.28 -10.71
N LEU A 428 -2.20 17.81 -11.17
CA LEU A 428 -2.25 18.66 -12.35
C LEU A 428 -2.34 20.12 -11.90
N THR A 429 -1.22 20.82 -11.86
CA THR A 429 -1.18 22.25 -11.51
C THR A 429 -1.51 23.05 -12.76
N VAL A 430 -2.59 23.83 -12.70
CA VAL A 430 -3.05 24.65 -13.82
C VAL A 430 -3.01 26.12 -13.40
N SER A 431 -2.40 26.96 -14.21
CA SER A 431 -2.39 28.40 -14.01
C SER A 431 -3.15 29.14 -15.12
N GLU A 432 -3.36 30.43 -14.92
CA GLU A 432 -3.98 31.31 -15.93
C GLU A 432 -3.18 31.40 -17.24
N THR A 433 -1.86 31.20 -17.15
CA THR A 433 -0.96 31.23 -18.32
C THR A 433 -0.96 29.92 -19.10
N ASP A 434 -1.53 28.86 -18.55
CA ASP A 434 -1.71 27.58 -19.25
C ASP A 434 -2.99 27.56 -20.10
N VAL A 435 -3.88 28.57 -19.92
CA VAL A 435 -5.13 28.73 -20.67
C VAL A 435 -4.88 29.61 -21.90
N PRO A 436 -5.22 29.16 -23.13
CA PRO A 436 -5.11 29.97 -24.34
C PRO A 436 -5.80 31.34 -24.22
N GLU A 437 -5.16 32.42 -24.72
CA GLU A 437 -5.63 33.81 -24.54
C GLU A 437 -7.06 34.05 -25.07
N ASN A 438 -7.40 33.44 -26.21
CA ASN A 438 -8.74 33.49 -26.80
C ASN A 438 -9.83 32.89 -25.90
N ILE A 439 -9.53 31.78 -25.22
CA ILE A 439 -10.43 31.16 -24.24
C ILE A 439 -10.50 32.04 -22.99
N ARG A 440 -9.35 32.56 -22.54
CA ARG A 440 -9.23 33.43 -21.37
C ARG A 440 -10.09 34.69 -21.50
N HIS A 441 -9.98 35.44 -22.60
CA HIS A 441 -10.77 36.65 -22.85
C HIS A 441 -12.28 36.40 -22.94
N GLN A 442 -12.69 35.22 -23.42
CA GLN A 442 -14.09 34.84 -23.46
C GLN A 442 -14.65 34.47 -22.07
N ILE A 443 -13.81 33.90 -21.19
CA ILE A 443 -14.20 33.57 -19.81
C ILE A 443 -14.19 34.83 -18.93
N GLU A 444 -13.25 35.76 -19.13
CA GLU A 444 -13.06 36.99 -18.32
C GLU A 444 -14.11 38.09 -18.53
N ASN A 445 -14.97 38.00 -19.57
CA ASN A 445 -16.07 38.94 -19.80
C ASN A 445 -17.19 38.79 -18.75
N ARG A 446 -16.93 39.33 -17.54
CA ARG A 446 -17.75 39.20 -16.30
C ARG A 446 -19.19 39.73 -16.40
N GLU A 447 -19.52 40.54 -17.40
CA GLU A 447 -20.88 41.10 -17.54
C GLU A 447 -21.83 40.22 -18.39
N LYS A 448 -21.32 39.14 -19.02
CA LYS A 448 -22.12 38.22 -19.87
C LYS A 448 -21.75 36.72 -19.77
N SER A 449 -20.73 36.33 -19.01
CA SER A 449 -20.28 34.93 -18.93
C SER A 449 -20.92 34.18 -17.75
N GLU A 450 -21.64 33.09 -18.02
CA GLU A 450 -22.20 32.13 -17.04
C GLU A 450 -21.14 31.16 -16.46
N ILE A 451 -19.84 31.36 -16.76
CA ILE A 451 -18.78 30.36 -16.51
C ILE A 451 -17.81 30.84 -15.43
N ASP A 452 -17.68 30.04 -14.36
CA ASP A 452 -16.67 30.23 -13.30
C ASP A 452 -15.26 29.91 -13.81
N TYR A 453 -14.34 30.84 -13.56
CA TYR A 453 -12.97 30.80 -14.10
C TYR A 453 -12.12 29.65 -13.52
N ASP A 454 -12.21 29.40 -12.21
CA ASP A 454 -11.44 28.35 -11.54
C ASP A 454 -11.88 26.97 -12.07
N ILE A 455 -13.18 26.77 -12.23
CA ILE A 455 -13.72 25.53 -12.79
C ILE A 455 -13.30 25.35 -14.24
N ALA A 456 -13.38 26.41 -15.07
CA ALA A 456 -12.99 26.31 -16.46
C ALA A 456 -11.51 25.92 -16.61
N THR A 457 -10.65 26.54 -15.80
CA THR A 457 -9.22 26.24 -15.72
C THR A 457 -8.96 24.78 -15.31
N LYS A 458 -9.65 24.27 -14.26
CA LYS A 458 -9.56 22.86 -13.87
C LYS A 458 -9.97 21.91 -15.01
N LEU A 459 -11.03 22.24 -15.74
CA LEU A 459 -11.57 21.39 -16.81
C LEU A 459 -10.65 21.36 -18.03
N ILE A 460 -10.06 22.49 -18.44
CA ILE A 460 -9.02 22.55 -19.50
C ILE A 460 -7.83 21.66 -19.11
N GLY A 461 -7.40 21.74 -17.85
CA GLY A 461 -6.40 20.85 -17.32
C GLY A 461 -6.82 19.37 -17.46
N CYS A 462 -8.03 19.02 -17.07
CA CYS A 462 -8.54 17.65 -17.19
C CYS A 462 -8.57 17.15 -18.64
N VAL A 463 -8.95 17.98 -19.62
CA VAL A 463 -8.90 17.59 -21.05
C VAL A 463 -7.46 17.23 -21.44
N ASN A 464 -6.49 18.06 -21.06
CA ASN A 464 -5.08 17.81 -21.34
C ASN A 464 -4.56 16.55 -20.65
N ALA A 465 -4.92 16.32 -19.38
CA ALA A 465 -4.54 15.12 -18.64
C ALA A 465 -5.15 13.84 -19.25
N LEU A 466 -6.43 13.85 -19.62
CA LEU A 466 -7.10 12.73 -20.30
C LEU A 466 -6.49 12.44 -21.68
N SER A 467 -5.98 13.49 -22.34
CA SER A 467 -5.24 13.40 -23.61
C SER A 467 -3.77 12.98 -23.43
N LYS A 468 -3.25 12.99 -22.19
CA LYS A 468 -1.82 12.84 -21.86
C LYS A 468 -0.94 13.90 -22.52
N ASN A 469 -1.49 15.11 -22.72
CA ASN A 469 -0.80 16.29 -23.21
C ASN A 469 -0.36 17.14 -22.01
N VAL A 470 0.70 16.69 -21.32
CA VAL A 470 1.20 17.31 -20.09
C VAL A 470 2.69 17.57 -20.16
N VAL A 471 3.17 18.56 -19.41
CA VAL A 471 4.58 18.92 -19.26
C VAL A 471 5.02 18.65 -17.83
N GLY A 472 6.29 18.26 -17.66
CA GLY A 472 6.91 18.08 -16.35
C GLY A 472 7.20 16.62 -15.97
N ASP A 473 6.76 15.65 -16.74
CA ASP A 473 6.95 14.21 -16.49
C ASP A 473 8.05 13.57 -17.37
N GLY A 474 8.74 14.37 -18.20
CA GLY A 474 9.76 13.88 -19.13
C GLY A 474 9.22 12.94 -20.23
N GLY A 475 7.91 12.91 -20.48
CA GLY A 475 7.28 12.01 -21.45
C GLY A 475 6.96 10.61 -20.92
N ILE A 476 7.32 10.28 -19.67
CA ILE A 476 7.19 8.96 -19.05
C ILE A 476 5.73 8.46 -19.08
N THR A 477 4.75 9.36 -18.92
CA THR A 477 3.33 8.96 -18.92
C THR A 477 2.89 8.44 -20.28
N ARG A 478 3.30 9.11 -21.36
CA ARG A 478 2.91 8.78 -22.72
C ARG A 478 3.71 7.61 -23.30
N GLU A 479 4.99 7.49 -22.95
CA GLU A 479 5.81 6.35 -23.35
C GLU A 479 5.30 5.04 -22.74
N ALA A 480 4.92 5.07 -21.45
CA ALA A 480 4.38 3.91 -20.77
C ALA A 480 2.99 3.49 -21.28
N ASP A 481 2.14 4.46 -21.62
CA ASP A 481 0.79 4.24 -22.12
C ASP A 481 0.40 5.31 -23.15
N PRO A 482 0.54 5.02 -24.46
CA PRO A 482 0.47 6.04 -25.52
C PRO A 482 -0.94 6.44 -25.94
N LEU A 483 -1.96 5.64 -25.63
CA LEU A 483 -3.34 5.90 -26.04
C LEU A 483 -4.03 6.90 -25.09
N PRO A 484 -4.84 7.85 -25.60
CA PRO A 484 -5.66 8.71 -24.75
C PRO A 484 -6.68 7.92 -23.92
N MET A 485 -7.08 8.49 -22.79
CA MET A 485 -8.11 7.92 -21.92
C MET A 485 -9.49 8.09 -22.58
N ARG A 486 -10.35 7.07 -22.50
CA ARG A 486 -11.65 7.06 -23.18
C ARG A 486 -12.84 7.11 -22.22
N ARG A 487 -12.64 6.77 -20.95
CA ARG A 487 -13.70 6.68 -19.94
C ARG A 487 -13.22 7.21 -18.59
N ALA A 488 -13.95 8.17 -18.01
CA ALA A 488 -13.63 8.73 -16.71
C ALA A 488 -14.84 8.97 -15.80
N LEU A 489 -14.60 8.94 -14.49
CA LEU A 489 -15.56 9.39 -13.48
C LEU A 489 -15.10 10.73 -12.90
N ALA A 490 -15.98 11.72 -12.86
CA ALA A 490 -15.71 13.01 -12.23
C ALA A 490 -16.41 13.12 -10.88
N PHE A 491 -15.64 13.36 -9.82
CA PHE A 491 -16.13 13.48 -8.45
C PHE A 491 -16.18 14.95 -8.03
N CYS A 492 -17.40 15.45 -7.82
CA CYS A 492 -17.71 16.81 -7.38
C CYS A 492 -18.11 16.85 -5.91
N SER A 493 -18.09 18.04 -5.30
CA SER A 493 -18.47 18.26 -3.89
C SER A 493 -19.97 18.20 -3.62
N MET A 494 -20.81 18.66 -4.55
CA MET A 494 -22.26 18.80 -4.33
C MET A 494 -23.10 18.47 -5.58
N ILE A 495 -24.32 17.99 -5.32
CA ILE A 495 -25.38 17.89 -6.32
C ILE A 495 -26.11 19.22 -6.30
N GLY A 496 -26.28 19.86 -7.46
CA GLY A 496 -27.02 21.11 -7.55
C GLY A 496 -27.49 21.35 -8.98
N LYS A 497 -28.06 22.52 -9.23
CA LYS A 497 -28.59 22.89 -10.54
C LYS A 497 -27.46 23.23 -11.52
N GLU A 498 -27.75 23.14 -12.81
CA GLU A 498 -26.79 23.35 -13.90
C GLU A 498 -26.21 24.76 -13.93
N ASP A 499 -26.94 25.75 -13.43
CA ASP A 499 -26.56 27.16 -13.30
C ASP A 499 -25.67 27.46 -12.08
N ILE A 500 -25.53 26.52 -11.15
CA ILE A 500 -24.68 26.69 -9.96
C ILE A 500 -23.28 26.14 -10.25
N PRO A 501 -22.24 26.98 -10.26
CA PRO A 501 -20.88 26.55 -10.54
C PRO A 501 -20.40 25.42 -9.61
N GLY A 502 -19.74 24.42 -10.20
CA GLY A 502 -19.02 23.37 -9.45
C GLY A 502 -19.87 22.19 -9.02
N THR A 503 -21.19 22.30 -9.23
CA THR A 503 -22.10 21.17 -9.04
C THR A 503 -21.86 20.10 -10.10
N SER A 504 -22.14 18.84 -9.78
CA SER A 504 -21.97 17.74 -10.74
C SER A 504 -22.79 17.92 -12.02
N LYS A 505 -23.97 18.56 -11.95
CA LYS A 505 -24.81 18.88 -13.13
C LYS A 505 -24.18 19.99 -13.98
N ASN A 506 -23.68 21.06 -13.35
CA ASN A 506 -22.94 22.12 -14.04
C ASN A 506 -21.71 21.57 -14.78
N ILE A 507 -20.93 20.69 -14.15
CA ILE A 507 -19.78 20.05 -14.79
C ILE A 507 -20.19 19.20 -16.01
N ALA A 508 -21.31 18.47 -15.95
CA ALA A 508 -21.77 17.69 -17.08
C ALA A 508 -22.14 18.55 -18.31
N THR A 509 -22.59 19.78 -18.09
CA THR A 509 -22.92 20.73 -19.17
C THR A 509 -21.69 21.51 -19.65
N LEU A 510 -20.84 21.95 -18.72
CA LEU A 510 -19.70 22.83 -19.01
C LEU A 510 -18.51 22.10 -19.63
N PHE A 511 -18.25 20.86 -19.22
CA PHE A 511 -17.04 20.14 -19.64
C PHE A 511 -16.99 19.88 -21.16
N PRO A 512 -18.08 19.44 -21.83
CA PRO A 512 -18.10 19.33 -23.29
C PRO A 512 -17.90 20.67 -24.00
N MET A 513 -18.52 21.74 -23.48
CA MET A 513 -18.41 23.08 -24.06
C MET A 513 -16.96 23.58 -24.05
N ILE A 514 -16.26 23.41 -22.92
CA ILE A 514 -14.84 23.78 -22.80
C ILE A 514 -13.97 22.91 -23.71
N SER A 515 -14.27 21.62 -23.81
CA SER A 515 -13.54 20.71 -24.69
C SER A 515 -13.64 21.09 -26.17
N GLU A 516 -14.82 21.50 -26.63
CA GLU A 516 -15.02 21.99 -28.01
C GLU A 516 -14.29 23.31 -28.24
N LYS A 517 -14.41 24.28 -27.32
CA LYS A 517 -13.66 25.54 -27.42
C LYS A 517 -12.15 25.32 -27.46
N LEU A 518 -11.62 24.38 -26.67
CA LEU A 518 -10.20 24.04 -26.72
C LEU A 518 -9.82 23.48 -28.09
N HIS A 519 -10.66 22.63 -28.69
CA HIS A 519 -10.45 22.09 -30.03
C HIS A 519 -10.44 23.17 -31.11
N GLU A 520 -11.42 24.08 -31.11
CA GLU A 520 -11.49 25.21 -32.05
C GLU A 520 -10.19 26.02 -32.05
N ASN A 521 -9.58 26.21 -30.88
CA ASN A 521 -8.32 26.95 -30.75
C ASN A 521 -7.09 26.16 -31.18
N LEU A 522 -7.17 24.82 -31.24
CA LEU A 522 -6.08 23.95 -31.72
C LEU A 522 -6.09 23.78 -33.25
N GLU A 523 -7.15 24.17 -33.96
CA GLU A 523 -7.27 24.03 -35.42
C GLU A 523 -6.40 25.00 -36.25
N GLY A 524 -5.61 25.89 -35.60
CA GLY A 524 -4.80 26.92 -36.26
C GLY A 524 -3.60 26.40 -37.07
N THR A 525 -2.39 26.49 -36.50
CA THR A 525 -1.13 26.12 -37.16
C THR A 525 -0.96 24.60 -37.32
N GLU A 526 -0.05 24.13 -38.19
CA GLU A 526 0.23 22.69 -38.36
C GLU A 526 0.68 22.00 -37.05
N ALA A 527 1.40 22.72 -36.20
CA ALA A 527 1.82 22.27 -34.87
C ALA A 527 0.62 22.08 -33.92
N THR A 528 -0.27 23.08 -33.84
CA THR A 528 -1.47 23.01 -33.00
C THR A 528 -2.50 22.02 -33.54
N ALA A 529 -2.59 21.86 -34.86
CA ALA A 529 -3.48 20.89 -35.50
C ALA A 529 -3.09 19.44 -35.17
N ASN A 530 -1.79 19.14 -35.08
CA ASN A 530 -1.30 17.84 -34.63
C ASN A 530 -1.57 17.58 -33.14
N LEU A 531 -1.52 18.62 -32.30
CA LEU A 531 -1.93 18.53 -30.89
C LEU A 531 -3.45 18.34 -30.76
N GLY A 532 -4.24 19.03 -31.59
CA GLY A 532 -5.70 18.86 -31.70
C GLY A 532 -6.10 17.42 -32.02
N LYS A 533 -5.46 16.79 -33.02
CA LYS A 533 -5.68 15.36 -33.36
C LYS A 533 -5.38 14.40 -32.20
N LYS A 534 -4.53 14.80 -31.26
CA LYS A 534 -4.12 14.02 -30.08
C LYS A 534 -4.91 14.39 -28.83
N THR A 535 -5.81 15.38 -28.90
CA THR A 535 -6.62 15.86 -27.78
C THR A 535 -7.98 15.20 -27.80
N VAL A 536 -8.46 14.75 -26.64
CA VAL A 536 -9.77 14.09 -26.58
C VAL A 536 -10.91 15.11 -26.61
N ARG A 537 -12.00 14.76 -27.28
CA ARG A 537 -13.30 15.44 -27.16
C ARG A 537 -14.05 14.87 -25.98
N ILE A 538 -14.58 15.72 -25.10
CA ILE A 538 -15.32 15.29 -23.92
C ILE A 538 -16.81 15.23 -24.19
N ALA A 539 -17.40 14.05 -24.01
CA ALA A 539 -18.84 13.90 -23.81
C ALA A 539 -19.08 13.67 -22.31
N ALA A 540 -19.98 14.43 -21.70
CA ALA A 540 -20.23 14.33 -20.26
C ALA A 540 -21.72 14.14 -19.94
N ARG A 541 -22.00 13.35 -18.90
CA ARG A 541 -23.33 13.19 -18.30
C ARG A 541 -23.21 13.23 -16.78
N HIS A 542 -24.33 13.46 -16.11
CA HIS A 542 -24.42 13.47 -14.64
C HIS A 542 -25.16 12.23 -14.10
N ILE A 543 -24.84 11.79 -12.88
CA ILE A 543 -25.59 10.76 -12.16
C ILE A 543 -25.67 11.09 -10.65
N ASP A 544 -26.86 10.93 -10.06
CA ASP A 544 -27.09 11.10 -8.62
C ASP A 544 -28.16 10.13 -8.07
N GLY A 545 -28.25 10.02 -6.75
CA GLY A 545 -29.18 9.11 -6.06
C GLY A 545 -30.66 9.47 -6.16
N SER A 546 -31.00 10.68 -6.62
CA SER A 546 -32.40 11.03 -6.93
C SER A 546 -32.89 10.39 -8.23
N MET A 547 -31.97 9.93 -9.09
CA MET A 547 -32.31 9.20 -10.30
C MET A 547 -32.82 7.79 -9.97
N ASP A 548 -33.89 7.39 -10.66
CA ASP A 548 -34.35 6.01 -10.63
C ASP A 548 -33.26 5.04 -11.14
N SER A 549 -33.35 3.77 -10.75
CA SER A 549 -32.41 2.70 -11.10
C SER A 549 -32.20 2.56 -12.61
N VAL A 550 -33.29 2.73 -13.36
CA VAL A 550 -33.33 2.75 -14.83
C VAL A 550 -32.39 3.81 -15.40
N LYS A 551 -32.57 5.08 -15.03
CA LYS A 551 -31.76 6.18 -15.56
C LYS A 551 -30.31 6.01 -15.14
N ARG A 552 -30.07 5.54 -13.91
CA ARG A 552 -28.71 5.22 -13.44
C ARG A 552 -28.05 4.14 -14.30
N GLY A 553 -28.77 3.05 -14.60
CA GLY A 553 -28.35 2.00 -15.52
C GLY A 553 -27.99 2.57 -16.91
N GLU A 554 -28.87 3.38 -17.50
CA GLU A 554 -28.63 4.03 -18.80
C GLU A 554 -27.34 4.86 -18.80
N ARG A 555 -27.08 5.63 -17.73
CA ARG A 555 -25.86 6.45 -17.62
C ARG A 555 -24.60 5.59 -17.49
N ILE A 556 -24.68 4.49 -16.75
CA ILE A 556 -23.57 3.55 -16.58
C ILE A 556 -23.29 2.81 -17.90
N ASP A 557 -24.33 2.37 -18.61
CA ASP A 557 -24.17 1.67 -19.88
C ASP A 557 -23.66 2.59 -20.99
N TRP A 558 -24.08 3.86 -20.99
CA TRP A 558 -23.48 4.87 -21.85
C TRP A 558 -21.98 5.04 -21.59
N LEU A 559 -21.54 4.99 -20.33
CA LEU A 559 -20.12 5.05 -19.98
C LEU A 559 -19.36 3.78 -20.41
N LYS A 560 -19.98 2.60 -20.27
CA LYS A 560 -19.39 1.31 -20.68
C LYS A 560 -19.23 1.17 -22.19
N ALA A 561 -20.22 1.63 -22.95
CA ALA A 561 -20.26 1.48 -24.39
C ALA A 561 -19.01 2.08 -25.06
N ASP A 562 -18.63 1.53 -26.21
CA ASP A 562 -17.52 2.07 -26.98
C ASP A 562 -17.84 3.50 -27.46
N ALA A 563 -16.86 4.37 -27.31
CA ALA A 563 -16.90 5.75 -27.79
C ALA A 563 -16.22 5.85 -29.17
N PRO A 564 -16.60 6.82 -30.00
CA PRO A 564 -15.86 7.17 -31.21
C PRO A 564 -14.35 7.34 -30.95
N GLU A 565 -13.53 7.19 -31.99
CA GLU A 565 -12.10 7.50 -31.88
C GLU A 565 -11.89 8.98 -31.52
N GLY A 566 -11.02 9.26 -30.56
CA GLY A 566 -10.79 10.62 -30.05
C GLY A 566 -11.85 11.16 -29.08
N GLU A 567 -12.90 10.42 -28.74
CA GLU A 567 -13.89 10.84 -27.71
C GLU A 567 -13.61 10.17 -26.36
N CYS A 568 -13.74 10.95 -25.27
CA CYS A 568 -13.73 10.47 -23.89
C CYS A 568 -15.09 10.75 -23.22
N ARG A 569 -15.68 9.71 -22.64
CA ARG A 569 -16.94 9.79 -21.91
C ARG A 569 -16.70 10.00 -20.42
N VAL A 570 -17.31 11.02 -19.85
CA VAL A 570 -17.17 11.41 -18.45
C VAL A 570 -18.53 11.34 -17.75
N LEU A 571 -18.59 10.66 -16.60
CA LEU A 571 -19.78 10.64 -15.76
C LEU A 571 -19.51 11.39 -14.45
N SER A 572 -20.13 12.55 -14.28
CA SER A 572 -20.00 13.38 -13.07
C SER A 572 -20.95 12.90 -11.97
N ASN A 573 -20.46 12.87 -10.74
CA ASN A 573 -21.21 12.41 -9.57
C ASN A 573 -20.65 12.98 -8.25
N VAL A 574 -21.35 12.71 -7.16
CA VAL A 574 -20.89 12.99 -5.78
C VAL A 574 -20.63 11.68 -5.02
N ARG A 575 -21.67 10.89 -4.76
CA ARG A 575 -21.54 9.57 -4.07
C ARG A 575 -22.23 8.42 -4.79
N CYS A 576 -22.96 8.68 -5.86
CA CYS A 576 -23.80 7.67 -6.54
C CYS A 576 -23.02 6.54 -7.24
N LEU A 577 -21.70 6.71 -7.40
CA LEU A 577 -20.83 5.68 -7.97
C LEU A 577 -19.79 5.17 -6.98
N SER A 578 -19.95 5.49 -5.68
CA SER A 578 -19.00 5.05 -4.66
C SER A 578 -19.17 3.57 -4.31
N GLU A 579 -20.36 2.99 -4.44
CA GLU A 579 -20.68 1.57 -4.18
C GLU A 579 -21.39 0.93 -5.39
N GLY A 580 -21.23 -0.38 -5.61
CA GLY A 580 -22.12 -1.13 -6.52
C GLY A 580 -22.09 -0.82 -8.02
N VAL A 581 -21.03 -0.24 -8.61
CA VAL A 581 -20.93 -0.07 -10.09
C VAL A 581 -19.70 -0.75 -10.66
N ASP A 582 -19.89 -1.72 -11.57
CA ASP A 582 -18.77 -2.44 -12.20
C ASP A 582 -18.50 -1.98 -13.64
N VAL A 583 -17.40 -1.24 -13.82
CA VAL A 583 -16.88 -0.79 -15.13
C VAL A 583 -15.37 -1.05 -15.19
N PRO A 584 -14.92 -2.27 -15.56
CA PRO A 584 -13.50 -2.59 -15.67
C PRO A 584 -12.75 -1.71 -16.68
N ALA A 585 -13.43 -1.28 -17.74
CA ALA A 585 -12.92 -0.43 -18.81
C ALA A 585 -12.65 1.04 -18.41
N LEU A 586 -12.88 1.42 -17.15
CA LEU A 586 -12.69 2.80 -16.70
C LEU A 586 -11.20 3.17 -16.69
N ASP A 587 -10.82 4.22 -17.39
CA ASP A 587 -9.41 4.63 -17.53
C ASP A 587 -8.98 5.61 -16.43
N ALA A 588 -9.88 6.51 -16.01
CA ALA A 588 -9.54 7.58 -15.08
C ALA A 588 -10.61 7.93 -14.04
N VAL A 589 -10.15 8.51 -12.93
CA VAL A 589 -10.96 9.17 -11.92
C VAL A 589 -10.44 10.60 -11.73
N LEU A 590 -11.35 11.58 -11.83
CA LEU A 590 -11.09 13.00 -11.65
C LEU A 590 -11.63 13.44 -10.28
N PHE A 591 -10.77 13.96 -9.41
CA PHE A 591 -11.18 14.56 -8.15
C PHE A 591 -11.17 16.08 -8.25
N LEU A 592 -12.30 16.67 -8.67
CA LEU A 592 -12.41 18.12 -8.90
C LEU A 592 -12.49 18.91 -7.57
N ASP A 593 -12.91 18.24 -6.50
CA ASP A 593 -13.17 18.76 -5.16
C ASP A 593 -12.78 17.77 -4.05
N PRO A 594 -12.57 18.23 -2.79
CA PRO A 594 -12.17 17.34 -1.70
C PRO A 594 -13.30 16.39 -1.30
N ARG A 595 -12.94 15.13 -1.06
CA ARG A 595 -13.80 14.16 -0.37
C ARG A 595 -13.58 14.24 1.14
N ASN A 596 -14.63 13.93 1.91
CA ASN A 596 -14.54 13.89 3.38
C ASN A 596 -14.26 12.49 3.92
N SER A 597 -14.42 11.44 3.10
CA SER A 597 -14.24 10.03 3.47
C SER A 597 -13.04 9.45 2.75
N GLU A 598 -12.05 8.96 3.50
CA GLU A 598 -10.89 8.23 2.95
C GLU A 598 -11.32 6.92 2.27
N VAL A 599 -12.32 6.25 2.86
CA VAL A 599 -12.90 5.02 2.32
C VAL A 599 -13.47 5.26 0.92
N ASP A 600 -14.24 6.34 0.73
CA ASP A 600 -14.85 6.66 -0.57
C ASP A 600 -13.78 6.89 -1.64
N VAL A 601 -12.66 7.54 -1.27
CA VAL A 601 -11.51 7.75 -2.15
C VAL A 601 -10.93 6.41 -2.58
N VAL A 602 -10.63 5.52 -1.64
CA VAL A 602 -10.01 4.22 -1.95
C VAL A 602 -10.95 3.31 -2.74
N GLN A 603 -12.25 3.30 -2.42
CA GLN A 603 -13.23 2.57 -3.22
C GLN A 603 -13.29 3.09 -4.66
N SER A 604 -13.31 4.41 -4.83
CA SER A 604 -13.34 5.06 -6.14
C SER A 604 -12.09 4.73 -6.97
N VAL A 605 -10.92 4.78 -6.34
CA VAL A 605 -9.64 4.40 -6.97
C VAL A 605 -9.60 2.92 -7.30
N GLY A 606 -10.08 2.04 -6.42
CA GLY A 606 -10.13 0.60 -6.68
C GLY A 606 -10.92 0.21 -7.94
N ARG A 607 -11.89 1.04 -8.37
CA ARG A 607 -12.62 0.84 -9.63
C ARG A 607 -11.73 1.05 -10.85
N VAL A 608 -10.88 2.07 -10.82
CA VAL A 608 -9.94 2.37 -11.91
C VAL A 608 -8.77 1.39 -11.97
N MET A 609 -8.60 0.52 -10.97
CA MET A 609 -7.51 -0.47 -10.96
C MET A 609 -7.91 -1.84 -11.53
N ARG A 610 -9.18 -2.02 -11.93
CA ARG A 610 -9.63 -3.27 -12.55
C ARG A 610 -8.97 -3.49 -13.92
N THR A 611 -8.55 -4.73 -14.17
CA THR A 611 -7.97 -5.15 -15.45
C THR A 611 -9.01 -5.13 -16.56
N PHE A 612 -8.61 -4.70 -17.76
CA PHE A 612 -9.46 -4.70 -18.94
C PHE A 612 -8.64 -5.07 -20.18
N ARG A 613 -9.12 -6.04 -20.97
CA ARG A 613 -8.48 -6.55 -22.20
C ARG A 613 -7.00 -6.90 -22.03
N LYS A 614 -6.64 -7.52 -20.90
CA LYS A 614 -5.25 -7.89 -20.56
C LYS A 614 -4.67 -8.81 -21.63
N GLY A 615 -3.56 -8.43 -22.26
CA GLY A 615 -2.94 -9.20 -23.35
C GLY A 615 -3.63 -9.06 -24.72
N GLU A 616 -4.62 -8.20 -24.87
CA GLU A 616 -5.34 -7.93 -26.12
C GLU A 616 -5.09 -6.49 -26.62
N LEU A 617 -5.51 -6.20 -27.87
CA LEU A 617 -5.45 -4.84 -28.41
C LEU A 617 -6.39 -3.91 -27.65
N GLY A 618 -5.85 -2.82 -27.11
CA GLY A 618 -6.60 -1.90 -26.24
C GLY A 618 -6.60 -2.30 -24.77
N GLU A 619 -5.61 -3.08 -24.33
CA GLU A 619 -5.31 -3.32 -22.92
C GLU A 619 -5.20 -2.01 -22.14
N LYS A 620 -5.85 -1.98 -20.99
CA LYS A 620 -5.67 -0.93 -20.02
C LYS A 620 -4.37 -1.16 -19.24
N ARG A 621 -3.38 -0.30 -19.48
CA ARG A 621 -2.06 -0.40 -18.84
C ARG A 621 -2.02 0.17 -17.43
N TYR A 622 -2.69 1.31 -17.23
CA TYR A 622 -2.76 2.01 -15.95
C TYR A 622 -4.16 2.53 -15.65
N GLY A 623 -4.50 2.61 -14.37
CA GLY A 623 -5.60 3.44 -13.89
C GLY A 623 -5.12 4.85 -13.52
N TYR A 624 -5.78 5.90 -13.97
CA TYR A 624 -5.34 7.27 -13.74
C TYR A 624 -6.16 7.97 -12.66
N ILE A 625 -5.47 8.66 -11.75
CA ILE A 625 -6.05 9.48 -10.69
C ILE A 625 -5.63 10.92 -10.94
N ILE A 626 -6.54 11.76 -11.41
CA ILE A 626 -6.25 13.14 -11.83
C ILE A 626 -6.79 14.10 -10.77
N ILE A 627 -5.90 14.96 -10.25
CA ILE A 627 -6.22 15.93 -9.20
C ILE A 627 -5.83 17.34 -9.70
N PRO A 628 -6.77 18.10 -10.30
CA PRO A 628 -6.49 19.45 -10.79
C PRO A 628 -6.43 20.47 -9.64
N VAL A 629 -5.37 21.28 -9.62
CA VAL A 629 -5.15 22.36 -8.65
C VAL A 629 -4.88 23.66 -9.40
N VAL A 630 -5.67 24.69 -9.11
CA VAL A 630 -5.52 26.01 -9.73
C VAL A 630 -4.49 26.84 -8.96
N ILE A 631 -3.50 27.39 -9.68
CA ILE A 631 -2.43 28.23 -9.14
C ILE A 631 -2.61 29.67 -9.67
N PRO A 632 -2.82 30.67 -8.79
CA PRO A 632 -2.93 32.06 -9.24
C PRO A 632 -1.60 32.63 -9.74
N PRO A 633 -1.64 33.61 -10.65
CA PRO A 633 -0.46 34.09 -11.37
C PRO A 633 0.53 34.89 -10.51
N ASN A 634 0.13 35.37 -9.33
CA ASN A 634 0.92 36.29 -8.48
C ASN A 634 1.40 35.69 -7.16
N LEU A 635 1.18 34.39 -6.91
CA LEU A 635 1.65 33.74 -5.69
C LEU A 635 3.00 33.07 -5.94
N SER A 636 3.94 33.28 -5.02
CA SER A 636 5.16 32.47 -5.00
C SER A 636 4.81 31.00 -4.74
N ALA A 637 5.64 30.08 -5.23
CA ALA A 637 5.46 28.65 -5.02
C ALA A 637 5.28 28.29 -3.54
N THR A 638 6.02 28.96 -2.64
CA THR A 638 5.93 28.78 -1.19
C THR A 638 4.60 29.24 -0.61
N GLU A 639 4.09 30.40 -1.01
CA GLU A 639 2.80 30.91 -0.53
C GLU A 639 1.62 30.09 -1.05
N ALA A 640 1.68 29.63 -2.32
CA ALA A 640 0.66 28.77 -2.90
C ALA A 640 0.55 27.42 -2.15
N LEU A 641 1.67 26.92 -1.64
CA LEU A 641 1.77 25.66 -0.90
C LEU A 641 1.33 25.74 0.56
N ASP A 642 1.39 26.93 1.16
CA ASP A 642 0.93 27.18 2.53
C ASP A 642 -0.59 27.45 2.60
N ASP A 643 -1.23 27.74 1.46
CA ASP A 643 -2.69 27.79 1.32
C ASP A 643 -3.30 26.38 1.43
N ASN A 644 -3.62 25.99 2.67
CA ASN A 644 -4.13 24.66 3.00
C ASN A 644 -5.49 24.34 2.35
N GLU A 645 -6.28 25.31 1.86
CA GLU A 645 -7.59 25.01 1.26
C GLU A 645 -7.46 24.49 -0.18
N ARG A 646 -6.54 25.03 -0.99
CA ARG A 646 -6.36 24.60 -2.39
C ARG A 646 -5.79 23.19 -2.52
N PHE A 647 -4.78 22.88 -1.72
CA PHE A 647 -4.12 21.57 -1.72
C PHE A 647 -4.79 20.55 -0.80
N LYS A 648 -5.86 20.92 -0.08
CA LYS A 648 -6.62 20.03 0.80
C LYS A 648 -7.06 18.76 0.09
N VAL A 649 -7.51 18.89 -1.15
CA VAL A 649 -7.96 17.77 -2.01
C VAL A 649 -6.81 16.79 -2.23
N VAL A 650 -5.66 17.32 -2.64
CA VAL A 650 -4.42 16.55 -2.86
C VAL A 650 -4.05 15.79 -1.60
N TRP A 651 -3.88 16.49 -0.48
CA TRP A 651 -3.42 15.87 0.77
C TRP A 651 -4.37 14.80 1.30
N LYS A 652 -5.69 15.00 1.19
CA LYS A 652 -6.66 13.99 1.60
C LYS A 652 -6.61 12.74 0.73
N ILE A 653 -6.51 12.89 -0.58
CA ILE A 653 -6.45 11.76 -1.51
C ILE A 653 -5.16 10.98 -1.32
N LEU A 654 -4.02 11.67 -1.26
CA LEU A 654 -2.72 11.02 -1.09
C LEU A 654 -2.61 10.33 0.27
N ASN A 655 -3.18 10.89 1.35
CA ASN A 655 -3.24 10.22 2.65
C ASN A 655 -4.10 8.96 2.62
N ALA A 656 -5.26 9.01 1.94
CA ALA A 656 -6.11 7.83 1.75
C ALA A 656 -5.38 6.73 0.96
N LEU A 657 -4.67 7.09 -0.12
CA LEU A 657 -3.86 6.13 -0.88
C LEU A 657 -2.73 5.55 -0.02
N ARG A 658 -2.02 6.39 0.73
CA ARG A 658 -0.92 5.98 1.62
C ARG A 658 -1.34 4.99 2.69
N ALA A 659 -2.53 5.16 3.26
CA ALA A 659 -3.04 4.27 4.30
C ALA A 659 -3.31 2.84 3.78
N HIS A 660 -3.44 2.66 2.46
CA HIS A 660 -3.88 1.40 1.85
C HIS A 660 -2.92 0.82 0.79
N ASP A 661 -1.94 1.60 0.32
CA ASP A 661 -0.85 1.14 -0.55
C ASP A 661 0.52 1.35 0.13
N GLU A 662 1.10 0.25 0.60
CA GLU A 662 2.42 0.22 1.24
C GLU A 662 3.54 0.70 0.31
N GLU A 663 3.42 0.42 -1.00
CA GLU A 663 4.42 0.84 -1.98
C GLU A 663 4.35 2.34 -2.24
N PHE A 664 3.13 2.90 -2.28
CA PHE A 664 2.94 4.34 -2.34
C PHE A 664 3.46 5.03 -1.06
N ASN A 665 3.20 4.45 0.12
CA ASN A 665 3.73 4.97 1.38
C ASN A 665 5.26 4.97 1.41
N ALA A 666 5.91 3.89 0.95
CA ALA A 666 7.35 3.83 0.82
C ALA A 666 7.89 4.90 -0.16
N GLN A 667 7.23 5.08 -1.30
CA GLN A 667 7.58 6.12 -2.28
C GLN A 667 7.52 7.52 -1.67
N VAL A 668 6.42 7.87 -1.01
CA VAL A 668 6.25 9.17 -0.33
C VAL A 668 7.38 9.42 0.67
N ASN A 669 7.68 8.43 1.52
CA ASN A 669 8.73 8.56 2.52
C ASN A 669 10.14 8.55 1.90
N GLY A 670 10.33 8.01 0.69
CA GLY A 670 11.62 7.99 -0.03
C GLY A 670 11.96 9.28 -0.77
N ILE A 671 11.00 10.18 -1.02
CA ILE A 671 11.21 11.40 -1.83
C ILE A 671 12.32 12.30 -1.29
N HIS A 672 12.44 12.45 0.04
CA HIS A 672 13.49 13.27 0.65
C HIS A 672 14.88 12.61 0.62
N LEU A 673 14.94 11.30 0.35
CA LEU A 673 16.18 10.53 0.28
C LEU A 673 16.72 10.43 -1.15
N ASN A 674 15.90 10.75 -2.17
CA ASN A 674 16.24 10.61 -3.58
C ASN A 674 16.59 11.94 -4.23
N LYS A 675 17.52 11.90 -5.19
CA LYS A 675 17.80 13.05 -6.05
C LYS A 675 16.68 13.24 -7.07
N ASN A 676 16.20 12.15 -7.68
CA ASN A 676 15.01 12.17 -8.50
C ASN A 676 13.76 11.99 -7.62
N LYS A 677 13.00 13.09 -7.47
CA LYS A 677 11.75 13.11 -6.71
C LYS A 677 10.57 12.52 -7.49
N ASP A 678 10.72 12.32 -8.80
CA ASP A 678 9.67 11.74 -9.65
C ASP A 678 9.61 10.22 -9.47
N THR A 679 8.49 9.74 -8.96
CA THR A 679 8.34 8.33 -8.57
C THR A 679 7.74 7.47 -9.68
N GLY A 680 7.37 8.07 -10.82
CA GLY A 680 6.65 7.44 -11.94
C GLY A 680 5.19 7.10 -11.64
N LYS A 681 4.85 6.85 -10.37
CA LYS A 681 3.50 6.57 -9.86
C LYS A 681 2.79 7.84 -9.37
N LEU A 682 3.53 8.78 -8.81
CA LEU A 682 3.07 10.13 -8.50
C LEU A 682 3.87 11.14 -9.33
N VAL A 683 3.16 11.95 -10.10
CA VAL A 683 3.76 12.95 -10.98
C VAL A 683 3.03 14.27 -10.82
N VAL A 684 3.81 15.34 -10.65
CA VAL A 684 3.32 16.72 -10.71
C VAL A 684 3.54 17.23 -12.12
N VAL A 685 2.47 17.67 -12.77
CA VAL A 685 2.46 18.08 -14.18
C VAL A 685 1.67 19.37 -14.38
N ARG A 686 1.93 20.08 -15.48
CA ARG A 686 1.08 21.17 -15.99
C ARG A 686 0.55 20.85 -17.40
N PRO A 687 -0.54 21.48 -17.86
CA PRO A 687 -1.00 21.32 -19.25
C PRO A 687 0.05 21.83 -20.24
N VAL A 688 0.05 21.27 -21.45
CA VAL A 688 0.81 21.84 -22.58
C VAL A 688 0.17 23.16 -22.98
N ASN A 689 0.96 24.23 -23.01
CA ASN A 689 0.60 25.49 -23.65
C ASN A 689 1.05 25.44 -25.12
N PRO A 690 0.14 25.43 -26.11
CA PRO A 690 0.51 25.28 -27.52
C PRO A 690 1.39 26.41 -28.07
N GLU A 691 1.27 27.63 -27.53
CA GLU A 691 2.03 28.80 -27.96
C GLU A 691 3.46 28.80 -27.41
N ALA A 692 3.64 28.31 -26.18
CA ALA A 692 4.93 28.27 -25.50
C ALA A 692 5.69 26.96 -25.76
N ASP A 693 5.05 25.80 -25.63
CA ASP A 693 5.73 24.50 -25.51
C ASP A 693 6.00 23.80 -26.86
N TYR A 694 5.22 24.08 -27.90
CA TYR A 694 5.29 23.33 -29.17
C TYR A 694 6.26 23.94 -30.21
N ILE A 695 6.59 25.23 -30.08
CA ILE A 695 7.42 25.97 -31.06
C ILE A 695 8.93 25.86 -30.74
N ALA A 696 9.30 25.55 -29.49
CA ALA A 696 10.69 25.39 -29.06
C ALA A 696 11.46 24.24 -29.77
N GLY A 697 10.78 23.36 -30.51
CA GLY A 697 11.37 22.20 -31.18
C GLY A 697 11.63 22.33 -32.69
N GLN A 698 11.30 23.45 -33.35
CA GLN A 698 11.55 23.63 -34.79
C GLN A 698 12.55 24.77 -35.08
N PRO A 699 13.72 24.47 -35.69
CA PRO A 699 14.59 25.50 -36.21
C PRO A 699 14.02 26.04 -37.53
N GLY A 700 13.57 27.29 -37.50
CA GLY A 700 13.38 28.13 -38.69
C GLY A 700 11.99 28.09 -39.33
N SER A 701 11.20 29.13 -39.10
CA SER A 701 10.38 29.74 -40.16
C SER A 701 10.19 31.23 -39.86
N GLY A 702 10.43 32.06 -40.87
CA GLY A 702 10.67 33.51 -40.77
C GLY A 702 9.61 34.30 -40.01
N THR A 703 9.86 34.52 -38.72
CA THR A 703 9.14 35.44 -37.84
C THR A 703 10.14 36.40 -37.20
N ASP A 704 9.68 37.62 -36.93
CA ASP A 704 10.44 38.77 -36.44
C ASP A 704 11.25 38.44 -35.16
N ASP A 705 12.55 38.74 -35.15
CA ASP A 705 13.51 38.33 -34.09
C ASP A 705 13.07 38.76 -32.67
N GLY A 706 12.32 39.86 -32.56
CA GLY A 706 11.78 40.36 -31.29
C GLY A 706 10.70 39.47 -30.66
N GLN A 707 9.81 38.88 -31.46
CA GLN A 707 8.72 38.02 -30.95
C GLN A 707 9.22 36.64 -30.52
N LEU A 708 10.25 36.12 -31.20
CA LEU A 708 10.93 34.89 -30.80
C LEU A 708 11.58 35.04 -29.41
N MET A 709 12.24 36.17 -29.15
CA MET A 709 12.93 36.43 -27.90
C MET A 709 11.97 36.60 -26.69
N GLU A 710 10.82 37.25 -26.88
CA GLU A 710 9.79 37.35 -25.84
C GLU A 710 9.14 35.99 -25.53
N ARG A 711 8.86 35.17 -26.55
CA ARG A 711 8.29 33.82 -26.37
C ARG A 711 9.27 32.86 -25.70
N GLN A 712 10.56 32.95 -26.04
CA GLN A 712 11.60 32.13 -25.42
C GLN A 712 11.79 32.47 -23.93
N LYS A 713 11.70 33.76 -23.56
CA LYS A 713 11.65 34.21 -22.16
C LYS A 713 10.42 33.68 -21.43
N LEU A 714 9.25 33.66 -22.08
CA LEU A 714 8.03 33.12 -21.49
C LEU A 714 8.17 31.62 -21.18
N VAL A 715 8.76 30.83 -22.09
CA VAL A 715 9.03 29.39 -21.88
C VAL A 715 9.98 29.16 -20.71
N GLU A 716 11.09 29.90 -20.66
CA GLU A 716 12.05 29.81 -19.56
C GLU A 716 11.40 30.18 -18.20
N GLN A 717 10.60 31.24 -18.17
CA GLN A 717 9.89 31.67 -16.98
C GLN A 717 8.85 30.64 -16.50
N LEU A 718 8.06 30.07 -17.42
CA LEU A 718 7.10 29.01 -17.11
C LEU A 718 7.80 27.75 -16.59
N ALA A 719 8.94 27.37 -17.19
CA ALA A 719 9.72 26.23 -16.75
C ALA A 719 10.34 26.43 -15.36
N LEU A 720 10.89 27.60 -15.07
CA LEU A 720 11.45 27.94 -13.75
C LEU A 720 10.38 27.96 -12.67
N ASN A 721 9.28 28.68 -12.89
CA ASN A 721 8.18 28.77 -11.92
C ASN A 721 7.57 27.41 -11.63
N PHE A 722 7.37 26.59 -12.66
CA PHE A 722 6.86 25.23 -12.49
C PHE A 722 7.87 24.31 -11.79
N GLY A 723 9.17 24.47 -12.06
CA GLY A 723 10.24 23.73 -11.39
C GLY A 723 10.25 23.97 -9.88
N GLU A 724 10.24 25.24 -9.45
CA GLU A 724 10.17 25.62 -8.03
C GLU A 724 8.89 25.10 -7.36
N LEU A 725 7.74 25.22 -8.03
CA LEU A 725 6.46 24.70 -7.54
C LEU A 725 6.50 23.18 -7.39
N LYS A 726 7.03 22.46 -8.39
CA LYS A 726 7.17 21.00 -8.37
C LYS A 726 8.02 20.55 -7.18
N GLU A 727 9.15 21.19 -6.95
CA GLU A 727 10.02 20.87 -5.80
C GLU A 727 9.34 21.15 -4.45
N GLY A 728 8.63 22.27 -4.34
CA GLY A 728 7.88 22.64 -3.14
C GLY A 728 6.73 21.68 -2.85
N ILE A 729 5.98 21.23 -3.86
CA ILE A 729 4.91 20.22 -3.71
C ILE A 729 5.50 18.93 -3.13
N TYR A 730 6.64 18.46 -3.66
CA TYR A 730 7.29 17.26 -3.13
C TYR A 730 7.77 17.42 -1.68
N ALA A 731 8.31 18.58 -1.31
CA ALA A 731 8.71 18.86 0.07
C ALA A 731 7.52 18.84 1.03
N LYS A 732 6.43 19.54 0.69
CA LYS A 732 5.19 19.54 1.49
C LYS A 732 4.52 18.18 1.55
N LEU A 733 4.64 17.39 0.48
CA LEU A 733 4.10 16.04 0.44
C LEU A 733 4.78 15.13 1.48
N VAL A 734 6.10 15.18 1.61
CA VAL A 734 6.81 14.46 2.68
C VAL A 734 6.36 14.95 4.06
N GLU A 735 6.17 16.26 4.23
CA GLU A 735 5.75 16.85 5.51
C GLU A 735 4.30 16.50 5.92
N LYS A 736 3.36 16.54 4.98
CA LYS A 736 1.90 16.45 5.20
C LYS A 736 1.35 15.03 5.03
N VAL A 737 2.00 14.22 4.19
CA VAL A 737 1.57 12.86 3.85
C VAL A 737 2.56 11.83 4.39
N GLY A 738 3.85 12.15 4.50
CA GLY A 738 4.85 11.24 5.07
C GLY A 738 4.59 10.91 6.55
N ASP A 739 4.96 9.69 6.94
CA ASP A 739 4.90 9.28 8.35
C ASP A 739 6.21 9.66 9.04
N ARG A 740 6.14 10.63 9.97
CA ARG A 740 7.31 11.10 10.74
C ARG A 740 7.98 9.98 11.54
N LEU A 741 7.22 8.97 11.93
CA LEU A 741 7.69 7.82 12.69
C LEU A 741 7.83 6.58 11.80
N TYR A 742 7.82 6.74 10.47
CA TYR A 742 7.79 5.62 9.53
C TYR A 742 8.89 4.60 9.81
N TRP A 743 10.14 5.08 9.79
CA TRP A 743 11.31 4.26 10.02
C TRP A 743 11.37 3.71 11.45
N GLU A 744 10.81 4.41 12.44
CA GLU A 744 10.74 3.93 13.82
C GLU A 744 9.71 2.82 14.00
N ASN A 745 8.53 2.96 13.40
CA ASN A 745 7.47 1.97 13.42
C ASN A 745 7.87 0.72 12.66
N TRP A 746 8.51 0.89 11.51
CA TRP A 746 9.07 -0.20 10.73
C TRP A 746 10.16 -0.93 11.53
N ALA A 747 11.14 -0.20 12.08
CA ALA A 747 12.15 -0.74 12.97
C ALA A 747 11.56 -1.57 14.13
N ARG A 748 10.53 -1.05 14.82
CA ARG A 748 9.88 -1.79 15.93
C ARG A 748 9.30 -3.14 15.46
N LYS A 749 8.64 -3.17 14.29
CA LYS A 749 8.10 -4.41 13.73
C LYS A 749 9.20 -5.43 13.44
N VAL A 750 10.30 -5.00 12.83
CA VAL A 750 11.45 -5.86 12.58
C VAL A 750 12.05 -6.39 13.89
N GLY A 751 12.01 -5.60 14.97
CA GLY A 751 12.52 -6.01 16.28
C GLY A 751 11.77 -7.21 16.87
N VAL A 752 10.45 -7.26 16.67
CA VAL A 752 9.63 -8.40 17.09
C VAL A 752 9.99 -9.65 16.27
N ILE A 753 10.18 -9.50 14.97
CA ILE A 753 10.59 -10.58 14.07
C ILE A 753 11.96 -11.14 14.49
N ALA A 754 12.90 -10.28 14.89
CA ALA A 754 14.21 -10.67 15.39
C ALA A 754 14.13 -11.61 16.60
N GLN A 755 13.27 -11.27 17.57
CA GLN A 755 13.08 -12.06 18.79
C GLN A 755 12.49 -13.44 18.49
N ASN A 756 11.55 -13.52 17.53
CA ASN A 756 11.01 -14.80 17.06
C ASN A 756 12.10 -15.68 16.45
N PHE A 757 13.01 -15.12 15.63
CA PHE A 757 14.12 -15.87 15.07
C PHE A 757 15.13 -16.34 16.11
N ILE A 758 15.48 -15.51 17.08
CA ILE A 758 16.38 -15.89 18.19
C ILE A 758 15.81 -17.09 18.95
N ALA A 759 14.53 -17.01 19.35
CA ALA A 759 13.85 -18.10 20.05
C ALA A 759 13.85 -19.40 19.22
N ARG A 760 13.68 -19.28 17.91
CA ARG A 760 13.67 -20.41 16.98
C ARG A 760 15.05 -21.06 16.82
N ILE A 761 16.09 -20.27 16.56
CA ILE A 761 17.47 -20.77 16.44
C ILE A 761 17.85 -21.49 17.73
N ASN A 762 17.57 -20.90 18.88
CA ASN A 762 17.78 -21.53 20.19
C ASN A 762 17.09 -22.90 20.29
N GLY A 763 15.83 -23.01 19.86
CA GLY A 763 15.10 -24.27 19.85
C GLY A 763 15.69 -25.35 18.94
N MET A 764 16.41 -24.96 17.88
CA MET A 764 17.07 -25.88 16.94
C MET A 764 18.46 -26.31 17.44
N VAL A 765 19.28 -25.36 17.92
CA VAL A 765 20.67 -25.61 18.31
C VAL A 765 20.81 -26.21 19.71
N GLN A 766 19.74 -26.29 20.50
CA GLN A 766 19.74 -27.00 21.79
C GLN A 766 19.47 -28.50 21.67
N LYS A 767 18.96 -28.98 20.53
CA LYS A 767 18.65 -30.40 20.32
C LYS A 767 19.89 -31.15 19.80
N PRO A 768 20.21 -32.35 20.32
CA PRO A 768 21.31 -33.16 19.78
C PRO A 768 21.09 -33.51 18.31
N GLY A 769 22.14 -33.44 17.49
CA GLY A 769 22.09 -33.77 16.07
C GLY A 769 23.00 -32.88 15.23
N LYS A 770 22.91 -33.03 13.90
CA LYS A 770 23.75 -32.31 12.93
C LYS A 770 23.79 -30.80 13.15
N HIS A 771 22.63 -30.18 13.45
CA HIS A 771 22.53 -28.73 13.72
C HIS A 771 23.36 -28.30 14.92
N ARG A 772 23.40 -29.10 15.99
CA ARG A 772 24.20 -28.82 17.18
C ARG A 772 25.69 -28.93 16.89
N ASP A 773 26.09 -29.97 16.17
CA ASP A 773 27.51 -30.22 15.89
C ASP A 773 28.11 -29.12 15.02
N GLU A 774 27.39 -28.72 13.95
CA GLU A 774 27.79 -27.62 13.07
C GLU A 774 27.75 -26.27 13.81
N PHE A 775 26.74 -26.04 14.66
CA PHE A 775 26.68 -24.83 15.48
C PHE A 775 27.86 -24.74 16.47
N ASN A 776 28.29 -25.85 17.08
CA ASN A 776 29.46 -25.87 17.95
C ASN A 776 30.73 -25.49 17.17
N ALA A 777 30.91 -26.03 15.97
CA ALA A 777 32.05 -25.69 15.10
C ALA A 777 32.02 -24.21 14.67
N PHE A 778 30.82 -23.67 14.41
CA PHE A 778 30.60 -22.26 14.13
C PHE A 778 31.00 -21.36 15.32
N VAL A 779 30.55 -21.69 16.54
CA VAL A 779 30.90 -20.96 17.77
C VAL A 779 32.41 -21.02 18.02
N GLU A 780 33.06 -22.18 17.81
CA GLU A 780 34.51 -22.29 17.93
C GLU A 780 35.24 -21.42 16.90
N GLY A 781 34.72 -21.37 15.67
CA GLY A 781 35.23 -20.48 14.63
C GLY A 781 35.16 -18.99 15.01
N LEU A 782 34.05 -18.57 15.62
CA LEU A 782 33.87 -17.21 16.15
C LEU A 782 34.84 -16.92 17.30
N ARG A 783 35.01 -17.87 18.23
CA ARG A 783 35.94 -17.71 19.36
C ARG A 783 37.38 -17.50 18.90
N LYS A 784 37.80 -18.18 17.82
CA LYS A 784 39.14 -18.04 17.24
C LYS A 784 39.36 -16.71 16.50
N ASN A 785 38.33 -16.16 15.84
CA ASN A 785 38.47 -14.94 15.03
C ASN A 785 38.17 -13.65 15.80
N ILE A 786 37.22 -13.71 16.73
CA ILE A 786 36.69 -12.53 17.42
C ILE A 786 37.28 -12.47 18.82
N ASN A 787 36.81 -13.34 19.72
CA ASN A 787 37.21 -13.35 21.13
C ASN A 787 36.89 -14.71 21.76
N PRO A 788 37.79 -15.32 22.56
CA PRO A 788 37.55 -16.60 23.23
C PRO A 788 36.30 -16.65 24.11
N THR A 789 35.83 -15.50 24.60
CA THR A 789 34.68 -15.37 25.50
C THR A 789 33.32 -15.35 24.78
N VAL A 790 33.28 -15.46 23.44
CA VAL A 790 32.01 -15.51 22.69
C VAL A 790 31.13 -16.67 23.20
N SER A 791 29.95 -16.31 23.70
CA SER A 791 28.95 -17.25 24.20
C SER A 791 28.10 -17.83 23.07
N GLU A 792 27.44 -18.96 23.31
CA GLU A 792 26.47 -19.51 22.35
C GLU A 792 25.31 -18.55 22.10
N GLU A 793 24.83 -17.87 23.14
CA GLU A 793 23.76 -16.86 23.03
C GLU A 793 24.18 -15.70 22.12
N SER A 794 25.41 -15.21 22.29
CA SER A 794 25.98 -14.17 21.42
C SER A 794 26.12 -14.65 19.97
N ALA A 795 26.46 -15.92 19.74
CA ALA A 795 26.54 -16.48 18.40
C ALA A 795 25.14 -16.57 17.74
N VAL A 796 24.09 -16.92 18.49
CA VAL A 796 22.70 -16.88 18.01
C VAL A 796 22.27 -15.45 17.69
N GLU A 797 22.62 -14.48 18.54
CA GLU A 797 22.36 -13.06 18.26
C GLU A 797 23.05 -12.59 16.98
N MET A 798 24.30 -13.00 16.72
CA MET A 798 25.02 -12.68 15.49
C MET A 798 24.35 -13.28 14.25
N LEU A 799 23.87 -14.52 14.33
CA LEU A 799 23.10 -15.15 13.24
C LEU A 799 21.78 -14.42 12.99
N ALA A 800 21.07 -14.03 14.05
CA ALA A 800 19.84 -13.25 13.93
C ALA A 800 20.11 -11.87 13.33
N GLN A 801 21.16 -11.18 13.77
CA GLN A 801 21.59 -9.90 13.18
C GLN A 801 21.84 -10.06 11.68
N HIS A 802 22.63 -11.07 11.28
CA HIS A 802 22.92 -11.36 9.87
C HIS A 802 21.65 -11.58 9.04
N LEU A 803 20.76 -12.45 9.50
CA LEU A 803 19.49 -12.79 8.84
C LEU A 803 18.64 -11.55 8.56
N ILE A 804 18.65 -10.59 9.48
CA ILE A 804 17.88 -9.36 9.40
C ILE A 804 18.57 -8.31 8.53
N THR A 805 19.88 -8.18 8.65
CA THR A 805 20.64 -7.15 7.93
C THR A 805 20.83 -7.45 6.46
N ARG A 806 21.00 -8.73 6.12
CA ARG A 806 21.23 -9.18 4.75
C ARG A 806 20.23 -8.60 3.75
N PRO A 807 18.91 -8.78 3.87
CA PRO A 807 17.95 -8.25 2.89
C PRO A 807 18.00 -6.74 2.78
N VAL A 808 18.35 -6.03 3.86
CA VAL A 808 18.50 -4.58 3.87
C VAL A 808 19.68 -4.17 3.01
N PHE A 809 20.83 -4.81 3.18
CA PHE A 809 22.00 -4.55 2.36
C PHE A 809 21.78 -4.98 0.90
N ASP A 810 21.19 -6.15 0.65
CA ASP A 810 20.87 -6.63 -0.70
C ASP A 810 19.92 -5.65 -1.44
N ALA A 811 18.92 -5.09 -0.73
CA ALA A 811 17.97 -4.15 -1.31
C ALA A 811 18.58 -2.75 -1.54
N LEU A 812 19.40 -2.24 -0.60
CA LEU A 812 20.06 -0.94 -0.72
C LEU A 812 21.16 -0.94 -1.78
N PHE A 813 21.86 -2.06 -1.97
CA PHE A 813 23.04 -2.15 -2.81
C PHE A 813 22.90 -3.23 -3.88
N ARG A 814 21.91 -3.09 -4.77
CA ARG A 814 21.59 -4.10 -5.81
C ARG A 814 22.76 -4.48 -6.73
N GLU A 815 23.68 -3.55 -6.99
CA GLU A 815 24.88 -3.78 -7.80
C GLU A 815 25.99 -4.51 -7.04
N TYR A 816 25.82 -4.66 -5.74
CA TYR A 816 26.72 -5.32 -4.82
C TYR A 816 26.09 -6.62 -4.32
N SER A 817 26.72 -7.75 -4.63
CA SER A 817 26.33 -9.01 -4.04
C SER A 817 26.99 -9.15 -2.67
N PHE A 818 26.33 -8.56 -1.66
CA PHE A 818 26.81 -8.50 -0.27
C PHE A 818 27.21 -9.88 0.27
N ILE A 819 26.38 -10.89 0.00
CA ILE A 819 26.67 -12.26 0.43
C ILE A 819 27.90 -12.81 -0.26
N THR A 820 28.09 -12.61 -1.57
CA THR A 820 29.22 -13.25 -2.26
C THR A 820 30.55 -12.58 -1.99
N ASN A 821 30.52 -11.26 -1.74
CA ASN A 821 31.73 -10.45 -1.70
C ASN A 821 32.29 -10.31 -0.27
N ASN A 822 31.44 -10.40 0.76
CA ASN A 822 31.89 -10.32 2.14
C ASN A 822 32.18 -11.72 2.72
N SER A 823 33.39 -11.92 3.24
CA SER A 823 33.84 -13.22 3.74
C SER A 823 33.08 -13.70 4.99
N VAL A 824 32.80 -12.80 5.92
CA VAL A 824 32.05 -13.09 7.15
C VAL A 824 30.60 -13.42 6.80
N SER A 825 29.99 -12.67 5.87
CA SER A 825 28.63 -12.88 5.38
C SER A 825 28.44 -14.27 4.80
N ARG A 826 29.39 -14.77 3.99
CA ARG A 826 29.35 -16.16 3.48
C ARG A 826 29.36 -17.20 4.59
N ALA A 827 30.20 -17.01 5.59
CA ALA A 827 30.30 -17.93 6.72
C ALA A 827 29.02 -17.96 7.56
N MET A 828 28.44 -16.79 7.83
CA MET A 828 27.15 -16.65 8.52
C MET A 828 26.02 -17.29 7.71
N GLN A 829 26.00 -17.06 6.39
CA GLN A 829 24.97 -17.58 5.50
C GLN A 829 24.99 -19.12 5.43
N GLY A 830 26.17 -19.73 5.41
CA GLY A 830 26.28 -21.20 5.43
C GLY A 830 25.62 -21.84 6.65
N MET A 831 25.68 -21.20 7.82
CA MET A 831 24.99 -21.66 9.03
C MET A 831 23.47 -21.45 8.93
N ILE A 832 23.02 -20.33 8.37
CA ILE A 832 21.59 -20.06 8.15
C ILE A 832 20.98 -21.06 7.16
N ASP A 833 21.62 -21.31 6.02
CA ASP A 833 21.14 -22.25 5.00
C ASP A 833 20.94 -23.67 5.57
N LEU A 834 21.83 -24.09 6.48
CA LEU A 834 21.70 -25.35 7.19
C LEU A 834 20.45 -25.36 8.08
N LEU A 835 20.21 -24.30 8.85
CA LEU A 835 19.05 -24.16 9.73
C LEU A 835 17.73 -24.08 8.95
N GLU A 836 17.73 -23.45 7.77
CA GLU A 836 16.55 -23.28 6.92
C GLU A 836 16.19 -24.53 6.10
N SER A 837 17.17 -25.37 5.72
CA SER A 837 16.94 -26.55 4.87
C SER A 837 15.94 -27.59 5.41
N GLN A 838 15.54 -27.47 6.68
CA GLN A 838 14.56 -28.34 7.35
C GLN A 838 13.39 -27.57 7.98
N ALA A 839 13.24 -26.28 7.66
CA ALA A 839 12.13 -25.44 8.08
C ALA A 839 10.81 -25.82 7.38
N VAL A 840 9.67 -25.67 8.08
CA VAL A 840 8.33 -25.86 7.50
C VAL A 840 7.99 -24.66 6.60
N GLU A 841 7.31 -24.86 5.48
CA GLU A 841 6.92 -23.80 4.50
C GLU A 841 6.16 -22.60 5.13
N LYS A 842 5.47 -22.78 6.26
CA LYS A 842 4.81 -21.66 6.97
C LYS A 842 5.82 -20.66 7.57
N ASP A 843 7.03 -21.12 7.89
CA ASP A 843 8.03 -20.30 8.59
C ASP A 843 8.85 -19.42 7.64
N THR A 844 8.90 -19.74 6.34
CA THR A 844 9.53 -18.88 5.32
C THR A 844 8.67 -17.68 4.97
N ALA A 845 7.34 -17.77 5.13
CA ALA A 845 6.42 -16.70 4.76
C ALA A 845 6.59 -15.40 5.56
N GLU A 846 6.88 -15.47 6.87
CA GLU A 846 7.15 -14.27 7.70
C GLU A 846 8.47 -13.59 7.27
N LEU A 847 9.43 -14.40 6.86
CA LEU A 847 10.76 -13.99 6.37
C LEU A 847 10.65 -13.34 4.97
N ASP A 848 9.86 -13.94 4.08
CA ASP A 848 9.57 -13.40 2.75
C ASP A 848 8.80 -12.08 2.82
N GLN A 849 7.82 -11.97 3.73
CA GLN A 849 7.11 -10.71 3.99
C GLN A 849 8.06 -9.63 4.50
N PHE A 850 8.98 -9.99 5.39
CA PHE A 850 10.01 -9.08 5.86
C PHE A 850 10.93 -8.62 4.71
N TYR A 851 11.43 -9.56 3.89
CA TYR A 851 12.30 -9.25 2.75
C TYR A 851 11.59 -8.36 1.73
N GLU A 852 10.32 -8.62 1.45
CA GLU A 852 9.53 -7.79 0.55
C GLU A 852 9.30 -6.40 1.13
N SER A 853 9.02 -6.30 2.44
CA SER A 853 8.90 -5.02 3.14
C SER A 853 10.19 -4.21 3.01
N VAL A 854 11.35 -4.82 3.23
CA VAL A 854 12.65 -4.18 3.04
C VAL A 854 12.80 -3.70 1.59
N ARG A 855 12.56 -4.57 0.61
CA ARG A 855 12.72 -4.25 -0.81
C ARG A 855 11.86 -3.06 -1.24
N ILE A 856 10.61 -3.00 -0.78
CA ILE A 856 9.68 -1.90 -1.06
C ILE A 856 10.19 -0.58 -0.44
N ASN A 857 10.71 -0.65 0.79
CA ASN A 857 11.05 0.53 1.59
C ASN A 857 12.38 1.17 1.23
N VAL A 858 13.39 0.36 0.95
CA VAL A 858 14.76 0.84 0.75
C VAL A 858 15.27 0.64 -0.69
N GLY A 859 14.61 -0.21 -1.48
CA GLY A 859 15.12 -0.62 -2.80
C GLY A 859 15.03 0.44 -3.90
N LYS A 860 14.30 1.54 -3.69
CA LYS A 860 14.13 2.62 -4.69
C LYS A 860 15.04 3.83 -4.43
N ILE A 861 16.07 3.68 -3.60
CA ILE A 861 16.99 4.78 -3.27
C ILE A 861 18.05 4.94 -4.37
N ASP A 862 18.10 6.11 -5.00
CA ASP A 862 18.86 6.37 -6.22
C ASP A 862 20.30 6.89 -6.01
N ASN A 863 20.68 7.19 -4.76
CA ASN A 863 21.97 7.81 -4.45
C ASN A 863 22.59 7.29 -3.14
N LEU A 864 23.91 7.49 -2.98
CA LEU A 864 24.68 6.99 -1.84
C LEU A 864 24.32 7.67 -0.51
N GLU A 865 24.07 8.97 -0.51
CA GLU A 865 23.75 9.76 0.70
C GLU A 865 22.42 9.31 1.33
N GLY A 866 21.40 9.09 0.49
CA GLY A 866 20.12 8.51 0.90
C GLY A 866 20.29 7.11 1.50
N ARG A 867 21.11 6.25 0.88
CA ARG A 867 21.39 4.89 1.40
C ARG A 867 22.08 4.95 2.77
N GLN A 868 23.07 5.82 2.94
CA GLN A 868 23.77 6.01 4.21
C GLN A 868 22.83 6.56 5.31
N THR A 869 21.95 7.49 4.96
CA THR A 869 20.94 8.03 5.88
C THR A 869 19.99 6.96 6.39
N VAL A 870 19.55 6.06 5.50
CA VAL A 870 18.72 4.90 5.88
C VAL A 870 19.47 3.95 6.79
N ILE A 871 20.71 3.60 6.46
CA ILE A 871 21.55 2.72 7.29
C ILE A 871 21.75 3.32 8.68
N LYS A 872 22.06 4.62 8.76
CA LYS A 872 22.22 5.33 10.04
C LYS A 872 20.92 5.29 10.86
N THR A 873 19.79 5.57 10.23
CA THR A 873 18.48 5.57 10.90
C THR A 873 18.13 4.16 11.40
N LEU A 874 18.41 3.14 10.60
CA LEU A 874 18.27 1.75 10.99
C LEU A 874 19.17 1.40 12.18
N TYR A 875 20.46 1.72 12.09
CA TYR A 875 21.41 1.51 13.16
C TYR A 875 20.92 2.11 14.48
N GLU A 876 20.52 3.39 14.49
CA GLU A 876 20.13 4.11 15.70
C GLU A 876 18.78 3.67 16.29
N LYS A 877 17.80 3.36 15.44
CA LYS A 877 16.41 3.13 15.88
C LYS A 877 16.05 1.66 15.99
N PHE A 878 16.46 0.84 15.01
CA PHE A 878 16.12 -0.58 14.96
C PHE A 878 16.96 -1.39 15.93
N PHE A 879 18.28 -1.29 15.86
CA PHE A 879 19.13 -2.13 16.70
C PHE A 879 19.06 -1.76 18.17
N LYS A 880 18.83 -0.49 18.50
CA LYS A 880 18.57 -0.07 19.89
C LYS A 880 17.33 -0.73 20.47
N GLY A 881 16.31 -0.99 19.65
CA GLY A 881 15.10 -1.70 20.06
C GLY A 881 15.30 -3.22 20.12
N ALA A 882 16.02 -3.80 19.16
CA ALA A 882 16.16 -5.25 19.04
C ALA A 882 17.30 -5.86 19.89
N PHE A 883 18.41 -5.14 20.07
CA PHE A 883 19.64 -5.58 20.74
C PHE A 883 20.19 -4.52 21.72
N PRO A 884 19.39 -4.07 22.71
CA PRO A 884 19.77 -2.96 23.59
C PRO A 884 21.03 -3.24 24.43
N LEU A 885 21.20 -4.49 24.91
CA LEU A 885 22.32 -4.91 25.74
C LEU A 885 23.65 -4.88 24.98
N THR A 886 23.64 -5.36 23.73
CA THR A 886 24.79 -5.35 22.83
C THR A 886 25.26 -3.92 22.57
N ILE A 887 24.33 -2.99 22.31
CA ILE A 887 24.65 -1.58 22.09
C ILE A 887 25.21 -0.91 23.35
N GLU A 888 24.63 -1.17 24.53
CA GLU A 888 25.11 -0.57 25.78
C GLU A 888 26.52 -1.06 26.17
N LYS A 889 26.83 -2.34 25.95
CA LYS A 889 28.17 -2.90 26.19
C LYS A 889 29.25 -2.30 25.28
N LEU A 890 28.90 -1.98 24.03
CA LEU A 890 29.88 -1.63 23.00
C LEU A 890 30.10 -0.10 22.86
N GLY A 891 29.18 0.73 23.38
CA GLY A 891 29.38 2.18 23.49
C GLY A 891 29.62 2.89 22.15
N ILE A 892 29.06 2.37 21.05
CA ILE A 892 29.32 2.86 19.69
C ILE A 892 28.63 4.21 19.45
N VAL A 893 29.39 5.17 18.91
CA VAL A 893 28.91 6.51 18.58
C VAL A 893 29.35 6.90 17.18
N TYR A 894 28.44 7.52 16.41
CA TYR A 894 28.81 8.13 15.13
C TYR A 894 29.74 9.32 15.35
N THR A 895 30.90 9.28 14.71
CA THR A 895 31.89 10.35 14.82
C THR A 895 31.52 11.50 13.88
N PRO A 896 31.40 12.76 14.37
CA PRO A 896 31.18 13.91 13.51
C PRO A 896 32.24 14.02 12.40
N VAL A 897 31.81 14.31 11.18
CA VAL A 897 32.67 14.30 9.99
C VAL A 897 33.77 15.36 10.11
N GLU A 898 33.48 16.50 10.74
CA GLU A 898 34.41 17.59 10.97
C GLU A 898 35.61 17.16 11.83
N ILE A 899 35.38 16.28 12.82
CA ILE A 899 36.45 15.73 13.67
C ILE A 899 37.30 14.74 12.88
N VAL A 900 36.65 13.88 12.10
CA VAL A 900 37.33 12.88 11.27
C VAL A 900 38.23 13.58 10.25
N ASP A 901 37.69 14.56 9.53
CA ASP A 901 38.42 15.33 8.53
C ASP A 901 39.59 16.10 9.17
N PHE A 902 39.37 16.72 10.34
CA PHE A 902 40.44 17.41 11.06
C PHE A 902 41.59 16.47 11.44
N ILE A 903 41.30 15.26 11.92
CA ILE A 903 42.31 14.26 12.27
C ILE A 903 43.08 13.82 11.03
N ILE A 904 42.38 13.45 9.95
CA ILE A 904 43.00 12.98 8.70
C ILE A 904 43.96 14.04 8.13
N GLN A 905 43.50 15.29 8.06
CA GLN A 905 44.34 16.41 7.58
C GLN A 905 45.54 16.65 8.51
N SER A 906 45.32 16.59 9.83
CA SER A 906 46.39 16.76 10.81
C SER A 906 47.46 15.66 10.70
N VAL A 907 47.05 14.41 10.50
CA VAL A 907 47.98 13.29 10.33
C VAL A 907 48.83 13.47 9.08
N ASP A 908 48.25 13.86 7.94
CA ASP A 908 49.03 14.10 6.71
C ASP A 908 50.06 15.22 6.89
N VAL A 909 49.66 16.33 7.51
CA VAL A 909 50.55 17.45 7.83
C VAL A 909 51.68 17.01 8.76
N VAL A 910 51.38 16.23 9.79
CA VAL A 910 52.39 15.72 10.74
C VAL A 910 53.33 14.73 10.07
N LEU A 911 52.82 13.82 9.23
CA LEU A 911 53.64 12.89 8.45
C LEU A 911 54.62 13.65 7.56
N LYS A 912 54.14 14.69 6.88
CA LYS A 912 54.95 15.48 5.96
C LYS A 912 56.04 16.24 6.69
N LYS A 913 55.70 16.81 7.85
CA LYS A 913 56.63 17.60 8.65
C LYS A 913 57.67 16.77 9.39
N GLU A 914 57.27 15.63 9.96
CA GLU A 914 58.12 14.86 10.88
C GLU A 914 58.83 13.69 10.21
N PHE A 915 58.28 13.14 9.11
CA PHE A 915 58.81 11.97 8.41
C PHE A 915 59.09 12.20 6.91
N GLY A 916 58.76 13.39 6.38
CA GLY A 916 58.92 13.68 4.95
C GLY A 916 58.05 12.83 4.03
N ARG A 917 56.95 12.27 4.56
CA ARG A 917 56.01 11.39 3.87
C ARG A 917 54.58 11.90 3.98
N THR A 918 53.68 11.41 3.16
CA THR A 918 52.25 11.75 3.15
C THR A 918 51.42 10.47 3.18
N LEU A 919 50.11 10.60 3.38
CA LEU A 919 49.20 9.45 3.47
C LEU A 919 49.17 8.61 2.18
N THR A 920 49.46 9.20 1.01
CA THR A 920 49.50 8.49 -0.28
C THR A 920 50.75 7.65 -0.48
N ASP A 921 51.86 7.95 0.19
CA ASP A 921 53.16 7.36 -0.12
C ASP A 921 53.25 5.86 0.19
N GLU A 922 54.05 5.12 -0.58
CA GLU A 922 54.21 3.68 -0.43
C GLU A 922 54.83 3.25 0.91
N GLY A 923 54.27 2.19 1.49
CA GLY A 923 54.67 1.67 2.80
C GLY A 923 54.16 2.49 3.99
N VAL A 924 53.34 3.52 3.77
CA VAL A 924 52.59 4.18 4.85
C VAL A 924 51.30 3.38 5.09
N HIS A 925 51.40 2.37 5.96
CA HIS A 925 50.24 1.58 6.38
C HIS A 925 49.43 2.32 7.45
N ILE A 926 48.11 2.37 7.23
CA ILE A 926 47.13 3.07 8.05
C ILE A 926 46.20 2.03 8.66
N LEU A 927 45.99 2.11 9.97
CA LEU A 927 45.03 1.26 10.68
C LEU A 927 43.99 2.13 11.41
N ASP A 928 42.72 1.79 11.21
CA ASP A 928 41.63 2.16 12.12
C ASP A 928 41.22 0.95 12.98
N PRO A 929 41.68 0.88 14.25
CA PRO A 929 41.43 -0.28 15.09
C PRO A 929 39.99 -0.41 15.61
N PHE A 930 39.17 0.62 15.45
CA PHE A 930 37.80 0.69 15.98
C PHE A 930 36.90 1.42 14.97
N THR A 931 36.75 0.83 13.79
CA THR A 931 36.29 1.61 12.63
C THR A 931 34.81 1.99 12.67
N GLY A 932 34.02 1.33 13.51
CA GLY A 932 32.60 1.57 13.64
C GLY A 932 31.93 1.39 12.29
N THR A 933 31.36 2.46 11.75
CA THR A 933 30.70 2.47 10.43
C THR A 933 31.63 2.79 9.26
N GLY A 934 32.95 2.76 9.48
CA GLY A 934 33.96 2.99 8.44
C GLY A 934 34.26 4.46 8.14
N THR A 935 33.80 5.39 8.98
CA THR A 935 33.81 6.83 8.65
C THR A 935 35.21 7.37 8.38
N PHE A 936 36.20 7.04 9.22
CA PHE A 936 37.60 7.46 9.01
C PHE A 936 38.15 6.98 7.67
N ILE A 937 37.86 5.74 7.30
CA ILE A 937 38.35 5.17 6.03
C ILE A 937 37.62 5.80 4.85
N THR A 938 36.30 5.95 4.90
CA THR A 938 35.55 6.61 3.81
C THR A 938 35.99 8.05 3.58
N ARG A 939 36.21 8.81 4.66
CA ARG A 939 36.65 10.20 4.57
C ARG A 939 38.09 10.30 4.10
N LEU A 940 38.96 9.34 4.48
CA LEU A 940 40.31 9.25 3.94
C LEU A 940 40.28 9.08 2.42
N LEU A 941 39.46 8.16 1.89
CA LEU A 941 39.33 7.96 0.43
C LEU A 941 38.77 9.22 -0.27
N GLN A 942 37.83 9.93 0.36
CA GLN A 942 37.22 11.16 -0.18
C GLN A 942 38.05 12.44 0.03
N SER A 943 39.10 12.38 0.86
CA SER A 943 39.83 13.58 1.33
C SER A 943 40.63 14.29 0.23
N GLY A 944 40.92 13.60 -0.87
CA GLY A 944 41.85 14.06 -1.91
C GLY A 944 43.33 13.95 -1.52
N LEU A 945 43.65 13.41 -0.33
CA LEU A 945 45.04 13.21 0.11
C LEU A 945 45.69 11.95 -0.49
N ILE A 946 44.88 10.95 -0.85
CA ILE A 946 45.33 9.78 -1.61
C ILE A 946 45.22 10.10 -3.09
N LYS A 947 46.33 10.00 -3.82
CA LYS A 947 46.35 10.26 -5.26
C LYS A 947 45.54 9.19 -6.00
N PRO A 948 44.81 9.54 -7.08
CA PRO A 948 44.00 8.57 -7.83
C PRO A 948 44.78 7.34 -8.30
N GLU A 949 46.04 7.51 -8.72
CA GLU A 949 46.92 6.42 -9.17
C GLU A 949 47.37 5.47 -8.04
N ASP A 950 47.40 5.96 -6.79
CA ASP A 950 47.78 5.19 -5.61
C ASP A 950 46.58 4.52 -4.92
N MET A 951 45.36 4.98 -5.24
CA MET A 951 44.12 4.62 -4.54
C MET A 951 43.92 3.11 -4.44
N GLU A 952 44.11 2.38 -5.54
CA GLU A 952 43.92 0.92 -5.56
C GLU A 952 44.98 0.17 -4.73
N ARG A 953 46.24 0.63 -4.75
CA ARG A 953 47.31 0.05 -3.90
C ARG A 953 46.98 0.27 -2.43
N LYS A 954 46.60 1.49 -2.07
CA LYS A 954 46.21 1.88 -0.70
C LYS A 954 45.05 1.04 -0.20
N TYR A 955 43.96 1.03 -0.97
CA TYR A 955 42.75 0.26 -0.68
C TYR A 955 43.02 -1.24 -0.51
N LYS A 956 43.86 -1.85 -1.36
CA LYS A 956 44.09 -3.31 -1.30
C LYS A 956 45.06 -3.76 -0.21
N LYS A 957 46.06 -2.95 0.14
CA LYS A 957 47.26 -3.43 0.85
C LYS A 957 47.66 -2.60 2.07
N GLU A 958 47.31 -1.33 2.12
CA GLU A 958 47.91 -0.39 3.08
C GLU A 958 46.90 0.31 3.98
N ILE A 959 45.60 0.19 3.69
CA ILE A 959 44.53 0.69 4.55
C ILE A 959 43.86 -0.52 5.21
N HIS A 960 43.92 -0.56 6.53
CA HIS A 960 43.44 -1.66 7.37
C HIS A 960 42.41 -1.11 8.36
N CYS A 961 41.41 -1.90 8.71
CA CYS A 961 40.49 -1.57 9.78
C CYS A 961 39.93 -2.80 10.50
N ASN A 962 39.62 -2.62 11.78
CA ASN A 962 39.01 -3.66 12.62
C ASN A 962 37.67 -3.16 13.15
N GLU A 963 36.74 -4.10 13.30
CA GLU A 963 35.49 -3.89 14.02
C GLU A 963 35.11 -5.14 14.80
N LEU A 964 34.55 -4.96 15.98
CA LEU A 964 34.11 -6.05 16.85
C LEU A 964 32.64 -6.41 16.59
N VAL A 965 31.82 -5.42 16.23
CA VAL A 965 30.37 -5.58 16.08
C VAL A 965 30.01 -5.93 14.65
N LEU A 966 29.38 -7.10 14.46
CA LEU A 966 29.03 -7.63 13.13
C LEU A 966 28.29 -6.62 12.24
N LEU A 967 27.31 -5.93 12.79
CA LEU A 967 26.56 -4.93 12.04
C LEU A 967 27.44 -3.74 11.62
N ALA A 968 28.23 -3.19 12.55
CA ALA A 968 29.09 -2.06 12.26
C ALA A 968 30.13 -2.46 11.19
N TYR A 969 30.66 -3.68 11.29
CA TYR A 969 31.52 -4.31 10.30
C TYR A 969 30.87 -4.31 8.91
N TYR A 970 29.63 -4.80 8.79
CA TYR A 970 28.92 -4.80 7.50
C TYR A 970 28.67 -3.39 6.94
N ILE A 971 28.33 -2.44 7.81
CA ILE A 971 28.14 -1.04 7.40
C ILE A 971 29.46 -0.45 6.89
N ALA A 972 30.55 -0.67 7.62
CA ALA A 972 31.87 -0.18 7.25
C ALA A 972 32.34 -0.76 5.92
N ASP A 973 32.23 -2.07 5.74
CA ASP A 973 32.61 -2.78 4.51
C ASP A 973 31.90 -2.17 3.29
N VAL A 974 30.56 -2.15 3.33
CA VAL A 974 29.74 -1.63 2.23
C VAL A 974 30.00 -0.14 1.97
N ASN A 975 30.19 0.67 3.02
CA ASN A 975 30.48 2.09 2.87
C ASN A 975 31.83 2.33 2.21
N ILE A 976 32.87 1.63 2.64
CA ILE A 976 34.23 1.76 2.11
C ILE A 976 34.26 1.35 0.63
N GLU A 977 33.68 0.21 0.31
CA GLU A 977 33.57 -0.30 -1.06
C GLU A 977 32.76 0.65 -1.96
N SER A 978 31.59 1.12 -1.49
CA SER A 978 30.72 2.02 -2.25
C SER A 978 31.43 3.34 -2.57
N VAL A 979 32.14 3.92 -1.60
CA VAL A 979 32.93 5.15 -1.80
C VAL A 979 34.06 4.91 -2.79
N PHE A 980 34.82 3.82 -2.64
CA PHE A 980 35.90 3.47 -3.57
C PHE A 980 35.39 3.33 -5.01
N HIS A 981 34.29 2.60 -5.21
CA HIS A 981 33.70 2.39 -6.53
C HIS A 981 33.12 3.66 -7.15
N SER A 982 32.50 4.51 -6.34
CA SER A 982 32.01 5.82 -6.78
C SER A 982 33.15 6.73 -7.26
N LEU A 983 34.33 6.66 -6.62
CA LEU A 983 35.50 7.47 -6.97
C LEU A 983 36.25 6.92 -8.19
N MET A 984 36.42 5.59 -8.27
CA MET A 984 37.25 4.96 -9.29
C MET A 984 36.51 4.56 -10.58
N GLN A 985 35.17 4.48 -10.56
CA GLN A 985 34.32 4.15 -11.71
C GLN A 985 34.78 2.92 -12.52
N ARG A 986 35.20 1.87 -11.81
CA ARG A 986 35.73 0.65 -12.43
C ARG A 986 34.65 -0.11 -13.19
N LYS A 987 35.05 -0.76 -14.30
CA LYS A 987 34.19 -1.73 -15.01
C LYS A 987 33.93 -3.00 -14.20
N THR A 988 34.89 -3.42 -13.37
CA THR A 988 34.79 -4.61 -12.53
C THR A 988 34.82 -4.25 -11.06
N TYR A 989 33.89 -4.87 -10.33
CA TYR A 989 33.79 -4.76 -8.88
C TYR A 989 35.06 -5.28 -8.19
N LEU A 990 35.46 -4.63 -7.10
CA LEU A 990 36.68 -4.97 -6.36
C LEU A 990 36.40 -4.96 -4.84
N PRO A 991 36.36 -6.14 -4.20
CA PRO A 991 36.05 -6.23 -2.78
C PRO A 991 37.15 -5.62 -1.89
N TYR A 992 36.75 -5.14 -0.72
CA TYR A 992 37.64 -4.60 0.30
C TYR A 992 38.09 -5.67 1.29
N ASN A 993 39.33 -6.14 1.17
CA ASN A 993 39.90 -7.14 2.08
C ASN A 993 40.64 -6.52 3.27
N GLY A 994 40.56 -5.20 3.46
CA GLY A 994 41.26 -4.49 4.53
C GLY A 994 40.48 -4.41 5.85
N ILE A 995 39.19 -4.79 5.85
CA ILE A 995 38.35 -4.81 7.05
C ILE A 995 38.33 -6.21 7.68
N CYS A 996 38.54 -6.28 8.99
CA CYS A 996 38.50 -7.52 9.77
C CYS A 996 37.44 -7.47 10.87
N LEU A 997 36.67 -8.55 11.04
CA LEU A 997 35.80 -8.75 12.21
C LEU A 997 36.62 -9.41 13.31
N THR A 998 36.99 -8.64 14.34
CA THR A 998 37.88 -9.09 15.41
C THR A 998 37.82 -8.17 16.65
N ASP A 999 38.24 -8.69 17.81
CA ASP A 999 38.60 -7.85 18.95
C ASP A 999 40.06 -7.40 18.86
N THR A 1000 40.27 -6.11 18.60
CA THR A 1000 41.61 -5.53 18.47
C THR A 1000 42.49 -5.76 19.70
N PHE A 1001 41.92 -5.74 20.91
CA PHE A 1001 42.69 -5.93 22.14
C PHE A 1001 43.17 -7.38 22.29
N GLU A 1002 42.35 -8.34 21.87
CA GLU A 1002 42.63 -9.77 21.96
C GLU A 1002 43.77 -10.22 21.03
N LEU A 1003 44.04 -9.49 19.94
CA LEU A 1003 45.06 -9.84 18.93
C LEU A 1003 46.48 -10.07 19.49
N ASN A 1004 46.77 -9.52 20.67
CA ASN A 1004 48.08 -9.57 21.33
C ASN A 1004 48.09 -10.38 22.64
N GLU A 1005 46.96 -10.97 23.06
CA GLU A 1005 46.82 -11.66 24.36
C GLU A 1005 47.48 -13.04 24.38
N GLU A 1006 47.27 -13.87 23.35
CA GLU A 1006 47.82 -15.23 23.28
C GLU A 1006 48.81 -15.39 22.11
N GLY A 1007 50.01 -14.81 22.20
CA GLY A 1007 51.17 -15.14 21.35
C GLY A 1007 50.94 -15.31 19.83
N GLU A 1008 51.64 -16.29 19.22
CA GLU A 1008 51.39 -16.79 17.85
C GLU A 1008 50.27 -17.84 17.85
N ASN A 1009 49.12 -17.56 18.44
CA ASN A 1009 47.99 -18.48 18.35
C ASN A 1009 47.51 -18.70 16.92
N ASP A 1010 46.92 -19.88 16.70
CA ASP A 1010 46.27 -20.28 15.46
C ASP A 1010 44.95 -19.51 15.29
N ILE A 1011 45.04 -18.27 14.80
CA ILE A 1011 43.88 -17.43 14.44
C ILE A 1011 43.14 -18.02 13.21
N PHE A 1012 43.71 -19.06 12.58
CA PHE A 1012 43.11 -19.68 11.42
C PHE A 1012 41.81 -20.40 11.80
N SER A 1013 40.71 -19.95 11.19
CA SER A 1013 39.47 -20.71 11.15
C SER A 1013 39.19 -21.12 9.72
N LYS A 1014 38.92 -22.42 9.51
CA LYS A 1014 38.43 -22.91 8.22
C LYS A 1014 37.10 -22.26 7.82
N LEU A 1015 36.31 -21.82 8.81
CA LEU A 1015 35.01 -21.18 8.59
C LEU A 1015 35.13 -19.69 8.23
N PHE A 1016 36.18 -19.01 8.70
CA PHE A 1016 36.44 -17.57 8.47
C PHE A 1016 37.79 -17.34 7.77
N GLU A 1017 38.16 -18.21 6.81
CA GLU A 1017 39.51 -18.31 6.25
C GLU A 1017 40.06 -16.97 5.71
N GLU A 1018 39.25 -16.22 4.96
CA GLU A 1018 39.68 -14.94 4.37
C GLU A 1018 39.86 -13.85 5.42
N ASN A 1019 38.95 -13.75 6.41
CA ASN A 1019 39.09 -12.84 7.55
C ASN A 1019 40.38 -13.14 8.34
N SER A 1020 40.65 -14.43 8.62
CA SER A 1020 41.89 -14.85 9.28
C SER A 1020 43.13 -14.48 8.47
N LYS A 1021 43.11 -14.62 7.14
CA LYS A 1021 44.23 -14.22 6.26
C LYS A 1021 44.47 -12.70 6.27
N ALA A 1022 43.40 -11.91 6.20
CA ALA A 1022 43.48 -10.45 6.24
C ALA A 1022 44.09 -9.98 7.57
N LEU A 1023 43.64 -10.55 8.69
CA LEU A 1023 44.13 -10.27 10.02
C LEU A 1023 45.62 -10.62 10.19
N LEU A 1024 46.06 -11.78 9.68
CA LEU A 1024 47.47 -12.18 9.70
C LEU A 1024 48.34 -11.23 8.85
N ALA A 1025 47.84 -10.75 7.72
CA ALA A 1025 48.54 -9.78 6.90
C ALA A 1025 48.65 -8.42 7.62
N GLN A 1026 47.56 -7.97 8.24
CA GLN A 1026 47.54 -6.77 9.07
C GLN A 1026 48.48 -6.87 10.28
N LYS A 1027 48.52 -8.00 10.99
CA LYS A 1027 49.42 -8.21 12.15
C LYS A 1027 50.90 -8.07 11.76
N LYS A 1028 51.26 -8.48 10.54
CA LYS A 1028 52.61 -8.34 9.97
C LYS A 1028 52.91 -6.96 9.38
N ALA A 1029 51.89 -6.13 9.14
CA ALA A 1029 52.07 -4.84 8.48
C ALA A 1029 52.83 -3.83 9.36
N PRO A 1030 53.80 -3.06 8.81
CA PRO A 1030 54.52 -2.02 9.53
C PRO A 1030 53.66 -0.75 9.63
N LEU A 1031 52.75 -0.71 10.61
CA LEU A 1031 51.81 0.40 10.79
C LEU A 1031 52.54 1.71 11.10
N LYS A 1032 52.32 2.70 10.22
CA LYS A 1032 52.87 4.06 10.35
C LYS A 1032 51.83 5.05 10.89
N VAL A 1033 50.55 4.77 10.67
CA VAL A 1033 49.45 5.58 11.18
C VAL A 1033 48.45 4.67 11.88
N ILE A 1034 48.07 5.03 13.10
CA ILE A 1034 46.92 4.47 13.79
C ILE A 1034 45.99 5.62 14.13
N MET A 1035 44.78 5.62 13.59
CA MET A 1035 43.81 6.70 13.82
C MET A 1035 42.41 6.16 14.02
N GLY A 1036 41.53 6.90 14.69
CA GLY A 1036 40.16 6.46 14.88
C GLY A 1036 39.47 7.08 16.11
N ASN A 1037 38.35 6.48 16.49
CA ASN A 1037 37.59 6.82 17.68
C ASN A 1037 37.44 5.58 18.59
N PRO A 1038 38.35 5.35 19.55
CA PRO A 1038 38.27 4.19 20.43
C PRO A 1038 37.03 4.22 21.35
N PRO A 1039 36.55 3.07 21.86
CA PRO A 1039 35.41 3.03 22.78
C PRO A 1039 35.72 3.65 24.16
N TYR A 1040 34.72 4.27 24.80
CA TYR A 1040 34.86 4.90 26.13
C TYR A 1040 34.05 4.12 27.17
N SER A 1041 34.73 3.29 27.97
CA SER A 1041 34.07 2.56 29.05
C SER A 1041 35.07 2.26 30.17
N VAL A 1042 34.82 2.81 31.34
CA VAL A 1042 35.53 2.46 32.58
C VAL A 1042 34.86 1.32 33.35
N GLY A 1043 33.67 0.88 32.91
CA GLY A 1043 32.87 -0.18 33.53
C GLY A 1043 31.36 0.06 33.40
N GLN A 1044 30.56 -0.85 33.98
CA GLN A 1044 29.09 -0.78 33.96
C GLN A 1044 28.51 0.32 34.87
N LYS A 1045 27.32 0.84 34.53
CA LYS A 1045 26.62 1.87 35.33
C LYS A 1045 26.09 1.31 36.65
N SER A 1046 25.56 0.08 36.62
CA SER A 1046 25.04 -0.63 37.77
C SER A 1046 25.53 -2.08 37.78
N ALA A 1047 25.69 -2.66 38.98
CA ALA A 1047 26.03 -4.07 39.11
C ALA A 1047 24.96 -5.01 38.54
N ASN A 1048 23.70 -4.56 38.48
CA ASN A 1048 22.57 -5.33 37.96
C ASN A 1048 22.56 -5.45 36.44
N ASP A 1049 23.38 -4.65 35.74
CA ASP A 1049 23.38 -4.59 34.27
C ASP A 1049 24.14 -5.79 33.65
N ASN A 1050 24.92 -6.53 34.44
CA ASN A 1050 25.75 -7.66 34.03
C ASN A 1050 26.56 -7.36 32.73
N ALA A 1051 27.18 -6.18 32.71
CA ALA A 1051 27.82 -5.58 31.55
C ALA A 1051 29.24 -5.08 31.86
N GLN A 1052 29.99 -5.81 32.71
CA GLN A 1052 31.39 -5.46 32.98
C GLN A 1052 32.28 -5.56 31.75
N ASN A 1053 33.31 -4.71 31.71
CA ASN A 1053 34.32 -4.73 30.67
C ASN A 1053 35.11 -6.04 30.72
N GLN A 1054 35.57 -6.51 29.57
CA GLN A 1054 36.44 -7.67 29.46
C GLN A 1054 37.84 -7.37 30.01
N HIS A 1055 38.48 -8.43 30.50
CA HIS A 1055 39.87 -8.44 30.95
C HIS A 1055 40.78 -8.92 29.83
N TYR A 1056 41.90 -8.23 29.68
CA TYR A 1056 42.92 -8.53 28.66
C TYR A 1056 44.26 -8.64 29.41
N PRO A 1057 44.63 -9.84 29.92
CA PRO A 1057 45.76 -10.02 30.84
C PRO A 1057 47.07 -9.36 30.41
N VAL A 1058 47.48 -9.49 29.15
CA VAL A 1058 48.72 -8.92 28.60
C VAL A 1058 48.61 -7.41 28.53
N LEU A 1059 47.55 -6.88 27.92
CA LEU A 1059 47.34 -5.43 27.78
C LEU A 1059 47.14 -4.75 29.14
N ASP A 1060 46.41 -5.38 30.05
CA ASP A 1060 46.20 -4.91 31.42
C ASP A 1060 47.52 -4.92 32.20
N SER A 1061 48.40 -5.93 32.00
CA SER A 1061 49.76 -5.93 32.57
C SER A 1061 50.60 -4.78 32.01
N ARG A 1062 50.52 -4.51 30.70
CA ARG A 1062 51.22 -3.37 30.09
C ARG A 1062 50.78 -2.03 30.69
N ILE A 1063 49.50 -1.85 30.98
CA ILE A 1063 48.99 -0.68 31.71
C ILE A 1063 49.51 -0.65 33.14
N ALA A 1064 49.52 -1.79 33.83
CA ALA A 1064 50.02 -1.91 35.20
C ALA A 1064 51.50 -1.49 35.30
N GLU A 1065 52.33 -1.96 34.37
CA GLU A 1065 53.78 -1.70 34.29
C GLU A 1065 54.14 -0.28 33.86
N THR A 1066 53.28 0.37 33.08
CA THR A 1066 53.53 1.73 32.56
C THR A 1066 52.71 2.76 33.34
N TYR A 1067 51.44 2.94 32.98
CA TYR A 1067 50.61 4.03 33.47
C TYR A 1067 50.29 3.90 34.96
N ALA A 1068 49.98 2.70 35.44
CA ALA A 1068 49.58 2.50 36.82
C ALA A 1068 50.77 2.56 37.78
N ALA A 1069 51.93 2.03 37.39
CA ALA A 1069 53.15 2.07 38.18
C ALA A 1069 53.60 3.52 38.48
N GLU A 1070 53.43 4.43 37.51
CA GLU A 1070 53.80 5.83 37.65
C GLU A 1070 52.74 6.72 38.32
N SER A 1071 51.54 6.19 38.60
CA SER A 1071 50.45 6.93 39.23
C SER A 1071 50.51 6.83 40.77
N THR A 1072 50.43 7.98 41.45
CA THR A 1072 50.38 8.09 42.91
C THR A 1072 48.96 8.00 43.47
N ALA A 1073 47.93 8.00 42.61
CA ALA A 1073 46.54 7.87 43.04
C ALA A 1073 46.24 6.48 43.62
N THR A 1074 45.47 6.43 44.71
CA THR A 1074 45.03 5.16 45.31
C THR A 1074 44.04 4.40 44.42
N ASN A 1075 43.07 5.10 43.82
CA ASN A 1075 42.13 4.52 42.88
C ASN A 1075 42.66 4.68 41.45
N LYS A 1076 42.99 3.54 40.82
CA LYS A 1076 43.58 3.47 39.47
C LYS A 1076 42.63 2.90 38.42
N ASN A 1077 41.35 2.70 38.75
CA ASN A 1077 40.38 2.05 37.86
C ASN A 1077 40.23 2.79 36.52
N ALA A 1078 40.32 4.13 36.54
CA ALA A 1078 40.19 4.94 35.34
C ALA A 1078 41.32 4.71 34.31
N LEU A 1079 42.48 4.18 34.73
CA LEU A 1079 43.58 3.81 33.82
C LEU A 1079 43.26 2.57 32.97
N TYR A 1080 42.24 1.80 33.33
CA TYR A 1080 41.78 0.63 32.60
C TYR A 1080 40.51 0.91 31.77
N ASP A 1081 40.16 2.18 31.58
CA ASP A 1081 39.13 2.58 30.62
C ASP A 1081 39.55 2.15 29.20
N SER A 1082 38.60 1.66 28.40
CA SER A 1082 38.85 1.15 27.05
C SER A 1082 39.60 2.13 26.14
N TYR A 1083 39.42 3.45 26.29
CA TYR A 1083 40.17 4.43 25.48
C TYR A 1083 41.63 4.55 25.91
N ILE A 1084 41.95 4.30 27.18
CA ILE A 1084 43.34 4.22 27.68
C ILE A 1084 43.98 2.91 27.22
N LYS A 1085 43.22 1.81 27.25
CA LYS A 1085 43.64 0.53 26.63
C LYS A 1085 43.99 0.71 25.16
N ALA A 1086 43.19 1.47 24.42
CA ALA A 1086 43.45 1.82 23.02
C ALA A 1086 44.75 2.61 22.83
N PHE A 1087 45.04 3.61 23.67
CA PHE A 1087 46.33 4.29 23.61
C PHE A 1087 47.50 3.34 23.90
N ARG A 1088 47.42 2.52 24.95
CA ARG A 1088 48.47 1.55 25.29
C ARG A 1088 48.73 0.57 24.16
N TRP A 1089 47.64 -0.01 23.63
CA TRP A 1089 47.69 -0.96 22.52
C TRP A 1089 48.29 -0.31 21.27
N ALA A 1090 47.84 0.90 20.91
CA ALA A 1090 48.35 1.60 19.73
C ALA A 1090 49.84 1.95 19.87
N SER A 1091 50.28 2.38 21.05
CA SER A 1091 51.69 2.65 21.34
C SER A 1091 52.57 1.41 21.17
N ASP A 1092 52.07 0.25 21.63
CA ASP A 1092 52.78 -1.02 21.53
C ASP A 1092 52.74 -1.60 20.10
N ARG A 1093 51.66 -1.34 19.35
CA ARG A 1093 51.47 -1.82 17.96
C ARG A 1093 52.17 -0.97 16.89
N LEU A 1094 52.35 0.32 17.14
CA LEU A 1094 52.98 1.27 16.20
C LEU A 1094 54.38 0.77 15.80
N SER A 1095 54.78 0.97 14.54
CA SER A 1095 56.07 0.51 14.04
C SER A 1095 57.24 0.99 14.90
N LYS A 1096 58.28 0.15 15.02
CA LYS A 1096 59.53 0.48 15.72
C LYS A 1096 60.30 1.61 15.03
N ASP A 1097 60.12 1.79 13.73
CA ASP A 1097 60.74 2.84 12.93
C ASP A 1097 59.99 4.19 13.02
N GLY A 1098 59.22 4.40 14.09
CA GLY A 1098 58.39 5.59 14.30
C GLY A 1098 57.08 5.63 13.50
N GLY A 1099 56.19 6.54 13.89
CA GLY A 1099 54.88 6.78 13.28
C GLY A 1099 53.99 7.75 14.06
N VAL A 1100 52.70 7.78 13.72
CA VAL A 1100 51.70 8.70 14.27
C VAL A 1100 50.50 7.93 14.83
N ILE A 1101 50.04 8.31 16.03
CA ILE A 1101 48.78 7.86 16.61
C ILE A 1101 47.86 9.07 16.73
N ALA A 1102 46.62 8.99 16.24
CA ALA A 1102 45.68 10.11 16.28
C ALA A 1102 44.25 9.68 16.66
N PHE A 1103 43.82 10.01 17.87
CA PHE A 1103 42.50 9.62 18.37
C PHE A 1103 41.65 10.83 18.78
N VAL A 1104 40.35 10.75 18.51
CA VAL A 1104 39.34 11.47 19.30
C VAL A 1104 38.94 10.58 20.48
N SER A 1105 39.08 11.07 21.71
CA SER A 1105 38.88 10.25 22.91
C SER A 1105 38.29 11.06 24.07
N ASN A 1106 37.94 10.37 25.15
CA ASN A 1106 37.59 11.02 26.41
C ASN A 1106 38.76 11.88 26.91
N GLY A 1107 38.55 13.20 27.02
CA GLY A 1107 39.55 14.18 27.42
C GLY A 1107 39.88 14.23 28.92
N ALA A 1108 39.25 13.39 29.74
CA ALA A 1108 39.44 13.40 31.21
C ALA A 1108 40.87 13.02 31.64
N TRP A 1109 41.70 12.48 30.74
CA TRP A 1109 43.10 12.20 31.03
C TRP A 1109 43.97 13.46 31.15
N ILE A 1110 43.52 14.59 30.57
CA ILE A 1110 44.30 15.83 30.54
C ILE A 1110 44.53 16.36 31.96
N ASP A 1111 43.50 16.35 32.80
CA ASP A 1111 43.51 16.91 34.15
C ASP A 1111 43.12 15.90 35.25
N GLY A 1112 42.76 14.66 34.89
CA GLY A 1112 42.37 13.63 35.85
C GLY A 1112 43.50 13.24 36.83
N ASN A 1113 43.15 13.10 38.11
CA ASN A 1113 44.10 12.79 39.19
C ASN A 1113 44.81 11.44 39.01
N ALA A 1114 44.07 10.38 38.68
CA ALA A 1114 44.66 9.04 38.47
C ALA A 1114 45.50 8.92 37.19
N MET A 1115 45.43 9.92 36.31
CA MET A 1115 45.95 9.89 34.94
C MET A 1115 47.36 10.50 34.83
N GLU A 1116 47.97 10.91 35.95
CA GLU A 1116 49.33 11.48 35.93
C GLU A 1116 50.38 10.50 35.41
N GLY A 1117 50.27 9.21 35.75
CA GLY A 1117 51.17 8.18 35.24
C GLY A 1117 51.01 8.01 33.73
N PHE A 1118 49.78 8.06 33.22
CA PHE A 1118 49.52 8.08 31.78
C PHE A 1118 50.18 9.29 31.09
N ARG A 1119 50.01 10.50 31.64
CA ARG A 1119 50.64 11.72 31.09
C ARG A 1119 52.17 11.63 31.08
N LYS A 1120 52.77 11.13 32.16
CA LYS A 1120 54.21 10.96 32.30
C LYS A 1120 54.75 9.92 31.31
N SER A 1121 54.07 8.80 31.17
CA SER A 1121 54.42 7.77 30.19
C SER A 1121 54.32 8.30 28.75
N LEU A 1122 53.26 9.04 28.39
CA LEU A 1122 53.16 9.66 27.06
C LEU A 1122 54.34 10.61 26.78
N GLN A 1123 54.71 11.45 27.74
CA GLN A 1123 55.88 12.34 27.62
C GLN A 1123 57.19 11.56 27.42
N SER A 1124 57.32 10.38 28.02
CA SER A 1124 58.52 9.55 27.89
C SER A 1124 58.58 8.75 26.58
N GLU A 1125 57.43 8.36 26.03
CA GLU A 1125 57.34 7.45 24.88
C GLU A 1125 57.24 8.17 23.52
N PHE A 1126 56.84 9.44 23.51
CA PHE A 1126 56.57 10.20 22.29
C PHE A 1126 57.35 11.53 22.26
N ASP A 1127 57.89 11.84 21.09
CA ASP A 1127 58.67 13.07 20.85
C ASP A 1127 57.80 14.32 20.79
N LYS A 1128 56.57 14.18 20.28
CA LYS A 1128 55.61 15.29 20.16
C LYS A 1128 54.20 14.82 20.48
N ILE A 1129 53.50 15.66 21.24
CA ILE A 1129 52.14 15.43 21.69
C ILE A 1129 51.32 16.68 21.38
N TYR A 1130 50.35 16.56 20.48
CA TYR A 1130 49.40 17.61 20.17
C TYR A 1130 48.06 17.26 20.81
N VAL A 1131 47.52 18.16 21.62
CA VAL A 1131 46.23 17.98 22.30
C VAL A 1131 45.32 19.14 21.95
N PHE A 1132 44.19 18.84 21.31
CA PHE A 1132 43.12 19.79 21.05
C PHE A 1132 41.92 19.44 21.95
N ASN A 1133 41.82 20.14 23.08
CA ASN A 1133 40.76 19.91 24.06
C ASN A 1133 39.45 20.55 23.60
N LEU A 1134 38.50 19.72 23.16
CA LEU A 1134 37.18 20.14 22.70
C LEU A 1134 36.20 20.40 23.86
N ARG A 1135 36.58 20.06 25.09
CA ARG A 1135 35.75 20.23 26.29
C ARG A 1135 34.44 19.44 26.20
N GLY A 1136 33.29 20.02 26.55
CA GLY A 1136 31.99 19.36 26.45
C GLY A 1136 31.64 18.43 27.63
N ASN A 1137 32.24 18.60 28.81
CA ASN A 1137 31.92 17.78 29.97
C ASN A 1137 30.50 18.06 30.52
N CYS A 1138 29.53 17.26 30.08
CA CYS A 1138 28.12 17.30 30.49
C CYS A 1138 27.83 16.61 31.84
N ARG A 1139 28.87 16.18 32.59
CA ARG A 1139 28.72 15.70 33.98
C ARG A 1139 28.90 16.81 35.02
N THR A 1140 29.38 17.98 34.60
CA THR A 1140 29.52 19.16 35.47
C THR A 1140 28.20 19.93 35.60
N ALA A 1141 28.13 20.88 36.55
CA ALA A 1141 26.97 21.74 36.78
C ALA A 1141 27.36 23.22 36.93
N GLY A 1142 26.38 24.13 36.90
CA GLY A 1142 26.57 25.55 37.19
C GLY A 1142 27.40 26.32 36.16
N GLU A 1143 28.29 27.19 36.62
CA GLU A 1143 29.18 28.00 35.76
C GLU A 1143 30.17 27.11 35.00
N LEU A 1144 30.68 26.05 35.63
CA LEU A 1144 31.61 25.12 34.99
C LEU A 1144 30.96 24.43 33.79
N ARG A 1145 29.70 23.98 33.92
CA ARG A 1145 28.91 23.41 32.80
C ARG A 1145 28.75 24.40 31.65
N ARG A 1146 28.48 25.68 31.96
CA ARG A 1146 28.37 26.73 30.94
C ARG A 1146 29.69 26.98 30.21
N LYS A 1147 30.82 26.94 30.93
CA LYS A 1147 32.15 27.03 30.31
C LYS A 1147 32.44 25.82 29.44
N GLU A 1148 32.06 24.62 29.85
CA GLU A 1148 32.30 23.39 29.08
C GLU A 1148 31.58 23.37 27.72
N GLY A 1149 30.46 24.10 27.57
CA GLY A 1149 29.71 24.17 26.31
C GLY A 1149 28.94 22.87 26.02
N ASP A 1150 28.34 22.74 24.84
CA ASP A 1150 27.60 21.53 24.49
C ASP A 1150 28.51 20.31 24.29
N GLY A 1151 27.95 19.11 24.51
CA GLY A 1151 28.68 17.87 24.31
C GLY A 1151 28.88 17.59 22.82
N ILE A 1152 30.11 17.30 22.42
CA ILE A 1152 30.51 17.07 21.02
C ILE A 1152 29.71 15.95 20.34
N PHE A 1153 29.38 14.90 21.10
CA PHE A 1153 28.61 13.75 20.60
C PHE A 1153 27.11 13.83 20.99
N GLY A 1154 26.60 15.01 21.35
CA GLY A 1154 25.21 15.19 21.79
C GLY A 1154 24.85 14.29 22.97
N LEU A 1155 23.78 13.49 22.83
CA LEU A 1155 23.39 12.48 23.83
C LEU A 1155 24.27 11.21 23.81
N GLY A 1156 25.13 11.05 22.80
CA GLY A 1156 26.00 9.87 22.64
C GLY A 1156 27.15 9.81 23.65
N SER A 1157 27.63 10.96 24.15
CA SER A 1157 28.58 11.00 25.27
C SER A 1157 28.40 12.23 26.15
N ARG A 1158 28.69 12.07 27.44
CA ARG A 1158 28.72 13.15 28.45
C ARG A 1158 30.13 13.47 28.96
N THR A 1159 31.15 12.76 28.47
CA THR A 1159 32.55 12.99 28.85
C THR A 1159 33.08 14.26 28.18
N PRO A 1160 34.11 14.92 28.75
CA PRO A 1160 34.93 15.84 27.96
C PRO A 1160 35.55 15.08 26.78
N ILE A 1161 35.80 15.75 25.67
CA ILE A 1161 36.38 15.17 24.46
C ILE A 1161 37.67 15.90 24.10
N ALA A 1162 38.67 15.15 23.64
CA ALA A 1162 39.91 15.71 23.11
C ALA A 1162 40.39 14.94 21.87
N ILE A 1163 40.93 15.69 20.91
CA ILE A 1163 41.69 15.12 19.79
C ILE A 1163 43.17 15.11 20.21
N THR A 1164 43.80 13.94 20.14
CA THR A 1164 45.19 13.75 20.57
C THR A 1164 46.00 13.14 19.44
N VAL A 1165 47.09 13.80 19.04
CA VAL A 1165 48.04 13.31 18.04
C VAL A 1165 49.41 13.10 18.70
N LEU A 1166 49.88 11.86 18.70
CA LEU A 1166 51.15 11.43 19.27
C LEU A 1166 52.12 11.06 18.15
N VAL A 1167 53.37 11.53 18.25
CA VAL A 1167 54.42 11.28 17.26
C VAL A 1167 55.61 10.62 17.92
N ARG A 1168 56.04 9.48 17.38
CA ARG A 1168 57.26 8.77 17.78
C ARG A 1168 58.19 8.66 16.60
N LYS A 1169 59.44 9.11 16.72
CA LYS A 1169 60.43 9.14 15.64
C LYS A 1169 61.29 7.90 15.57
#